data_AF-A0A8C2L560-F1
#
_entry.id   AF-A0A8C2L560-F1
#
_cell.length_a   1.000
_cell.length_b   1.000
_cell.length_c   1.000
_cell.angle_alpha   90.00
_cell.angle_beta   90.00
_cell.angle_gamma   90.00
#
_symmetry.space_group_name_H-M   'P 1'
#
loop_
_entity.id
_entity.type
_entity.pdbx_description
1 polymer ?
#
loop_
_entity_poly.entity_id
_entity_poly.type
_entity_poly.pdbx_seq_one_letter_code
_entity_poly.pdbx_strand_id
1 'polypeptide(L)'
;MSFTLMHYGNIGPTYYVNYGYDTSDSTDFFSIPVSDVTYLSYTSNVNITGRWVFRVDYASDNNGLFYPFRNGNKLNLQQYGFSELYLQTPFSYFGLTYSSVYVYKNGFLTFNWPLFPSSPPTLPANIDIVAPLWTDIDKSDVYFQEFKGVRVLQRVTNDMRQYFPHTNFTADSVFICTWGNVKYFSTSAQNSSFQVLLISGSGLSFIVFNYGSIPQTKHIALAGYDTDDSTSYYTVPVSNVANLTHSTNVNVKGRWAFPTLPIEHGNVPFFLHLNVINFFFLLLFTFIMFCTKVFLQQPVFFPVLFYPAGNQNTQNPCQSNASSPAWHLQYPFLYFGRKYHKIYVDNNGLLTFEPFYERLPKAFPANSNRDIIAPLWGKFDCSVSGNISISMVTRGRILDRARNDIKKYFPQFGFSVHTVFIATWNRVPYLNSPTTESSFQVVLVICRTLSFVIMNYGNISSTDQSFQAGYDTINSTKYFSIPVTDENKLFNSSNVNVPGRWVFRVDGGPEEGIFYPYGGVEDGISPQSDDGSSPLIPLLQPFVYFGREYDKIFVNNNGDLTFDKPLFWWYPYYFPAYSSIDIIAPLWTDIYNYEKGTISYRQVTDARLLNRASREIKKYFPNLNFSASWVFIATWDKVPYFGNSKAVSFSFS
;
A
#
# COMPACT_ATOMS: atom_id res chain seq x y z
N MET A 1 5.00 10.18 4.46
CA MET A 1 3.84 9.29 4.22
C MET A 1 4.19 7.92 4.77
N SER A 2 3.24 7.28 5.45
CA SER A 2 3.43 6.03 6.16
C SER A 2 2.30 5.09 5.79
N PHE A 3 2.64 3.83 5.55
CA PHE A 3 1.69 2.78 5.22
C PHE A 3 1.98 1.57 6.07
N THR A 4 0.93 0.81 6.34
CA THR A 4 0.98 -0.47 7.02
C THR A 4 0.45 -1.53 6.08
N LEU A 5 1.22 -2.59 5.86
CA LEU A 5 0.81 -3.77 5.12
C LEU A 5 0.70 -4.95 6.08
N MET A 6 -0.46 -5.58 6.13
CA MET A 6 -0.69 -6.83 6.85
C MET A 6 -0.83 -7.97 5.84
N HIS A 7 -0.16 -9.08 6.12
CA HIS A 7 -0.11 -10.24 5.24
C HIS A 7 -0.45 -11.50 6.03
N TYR A 8 -1.29 -12.35 5.45
CA TYR A 8 -1.81 -13.55 6.09
C TYR A 8 -1.45 -14.79 5.28
N GLY A 9 -0.72 -15.71 5.91
CA GLY A 9 -0.53 -17.08 5.42
C GLY A 9 -1.73 -17.93 5.81
N ASN A 10 -1.55 -19.24 6.01
CA ASN A 10 -2.63 -20.09 6.51
C ASN A 10 -2.90 -19.79 8.00
N ILE A 11 -4.12 -19.35 8.34
CA ILE A 11 -4.51 -19.02 9.71
C ILE A 11 -5.49 -20.08 10.23
N GLY A 12 -5.12 -20.71 11.35
CA GLY A 12 -5.97 -21.68 12.04
C GLY A 12 -6.96 -21.00 13.02
N PRO A 13 -8.00 -21.72 13.47
CA PRO A 13 -8.97 -21.19 14.42
C PRO A 13 -8.33 -20.94 15.79
N THR A 14 -8.73 -19.85 16.45
CA THR A 14 -8.36 -19.45 17.81
C THR A 14 -9.58 -18.84 18.52
N TYR A 15 -9.59 -18.84 19.86
CA TYR A 15 -10.74 -18.44 20.68
C TYR A 15 -10.78 -16.94 20.99
N TYR A 16 -9.62 -16.29 21.15
CA TYR A 16 -9.52 -14.86 21.45
C TYR A 16 -8.57 -14.22 20.46
N VAL A 17 -9.11 -13.40 19.57
CA VAL A 17 -8.32 -12.76 18.52
C VAL A 17 -8.88 -11.38 18.19
N ASN A 18 -7.98 -10.45 17.93
CA ASN A 18 -8.30 -9.20 17.26
C ASN A 18 -7.27 -8.92 16.15
N TYR A 19 -7.66 -8.14 15.15
CA TYR A 19 -6.82 -7.80 14.00
C TYR A 19 -7.20 -6.43 13.43
N GLY A 20 -6.19 -5.61 13.16
CA GLY A 20 -6.35 -4.24 12.72
C GLY A 20 -5.40 -3.30 13.44
N TYR A 21 -5.87 -2.11 13.77
CA TYR A 21 -5.05 -1.11 14.46
C TYR A 21 -5.93 -0.18 15.29
N ASP A 22 -5.32 0.48 16.28
CA ASP A 22 -5.97 1.48 17.11
C ASP A 22 -4.96 2.53 17.59
N THR A 23 -5.44 3.75 17.82
CA THR A 23 -4.67 4.82 18.45
C THR A 23 -4.90 4.85 19.95
N SER A 24 -3.93 5.41 20.69
CA SER A 24 -3.97 5.56 22.16
C SER A 24 -5.11 6.45 22.70
N ASP A 25 -5.87 7.09 21.83
CA ASP A 25 -7.07 7.87 22.14
C ASP A 25 -8.34 7.29 21.49
N SER A 26 -8.19 6.16 20.79
CA SER A 26 -9.17 5.48 19.96
C SER A 26 -9.95 6.40 19.03
N THR A 27 -9.29 7.46 18.55
CA THR A 27 -9.85 8.38 17.56
C THR A 27 -9.62 7.91 16.12
N ASP A 28 -8.66 7.01 15.88
CA ASP A 28 -8.41 6.37 14.59
C ASP A 28 -8.17 4.87 14.81
N PHE A 29 -9.14 4.04 14.44
CA PHE A 29 -9.06 2.60 14.59
C PHE A 29 -9.67 1.88 13.40
N PHE A 30 -9.27 0.63 13.20
CA PHE A 30 -9.87 -0.25 12.21
C PHE A 30 -9.80 -1.69 12.71
N SER A 31 -10.91 -2.41 12.56
CA SER A 31 -10.96 -3.87 12.76
C SER A 31 -11.25 -4.51 11.41
N ILE A 32 -10.44 -5.49 11.01
CA ILE A 32 -10.71 -6.22 9.75
C ILE A 32 -12.09 -6.93 9.90
N PRO A 33 -13.05 -6.75 8.97
CA PRO A 33 -14.42 -7.23 9.14
C PRO A 33 -14.53 -8.73 8.80
N VAL A 34 -13.88 -9.58 9.58
CA VAL A 34 -13.90 -11.03 9.47
C VAL A 34 -14.49 -11.60 10.76
N SER A 35 -15.48 -12.49 10.65
CA SER A 35 -16.11 -13.13 11.81
C SER A 35 -15.40 -14.42 12.24
N ASP A 36 -14.82 -15.14 11.28
CA ASP A 36 -14.03 -16.36 11.50
C ASP A 36 -12.60 -16.13 10.98
N VAL A 37 -11.67 -16.11 11.93
CA VAL A 37 -10.24 -15.84 11.71
C VAL A 37 -9.59 -16.74 10.66
N THR A 38 -10.13 -17.94 10.41
CA THR A 38 -9.61 -18.83 9.37
C THR A 38 -9.80 -18.28 7.95
N TYR A 39 -10.70 -17.31 7.77
CA TYR A 39 -10.91 -16.63 6.49
C TYR A 39 -9.96 -15.46 6.25
N LEU A 40 -9.16 -15.05 7.24
CA LEU A 40 -8.32 -13.86 7.16
C LEU A 40 -7.33 -13.95 5.97
N SER A 41 -6.79 -15.15 5.73
CA SER A 41 -5.95 -15.54 4.58
C SER A 41 -6.60 -15.30 3.20
N TYR A 42 -7.93 -15.19 3.15
CA TYR A 42 -8.70 -15.05 1.92
C TYR A 42 -9.27 -13.63 1.71
N THR A 43 -9.07 -12.74 2.69
CA THR A 43 -9.64 -11.38 2.66
C THR A 43 -8.66 -10.33 2.17
N SER A 44 -9.16 -9.19 1.69
CA SER A 44 -8.34 -8.07 1.25
C SER A 44 -9.15 -6.79 1.07
N ASN A 45 -8.54 -5.63 1.31
CA ASN A 45 -9.04 -4.32 0.86
C ASN A 45 -8.37 -3.81 -0.44
N VAL A 46 -7.39 -4.55 -0.97
CA VAL A 46 -6.60 -4.17 -2.16
C VAL A 46 -6.68 -5.21 -3.29
N ASN A 47 -7.66 -6.11 -3.21
CA ASN A 47 -7.89 -7.18 -4.17
C ASN A 47 -6.67 -8.12 -4.37
N ILE A 48 -5.92 -8.35 -3.30
CA ILE A 48 -4.85 -9.35 -3.22
C ILE A 48 -5.15 -10.23 -2.00
N THR A 49 -5.59 -11.46 -2.25
CA THR A 49 -5.99 -12.44 -1.24
C THR A 49 -4.98 -12.50 -0.09
N GLY A 50 -5.46 -12.31 1.14
CA GLY A 50 -4.66 -12.33 2.38
C GLY A 50 -3.89 -11.04 2.69
N ARG A 51 -4.15 -9.94 1.96
CA ARG A 51 -3.40 -8.68 2.12
C ARG A 51 -4.31 -7.51 2.43
N TRP A 52 -3.96 -6.80 3.50
CA TRP A 52 -4.59 -5.55 3.91
C TRP A 52 -3.57 -4.42 3.92
N VAL A 53 -3.95 -3.26 3.41
CA VAL A 53 -3.05 -2.10 3.31
C VAL A 53 -3.75 -0.84 3.78
N PHE A 54 -3.11 -0.10 4.68
CA PHE A 54 -3.65 1.13 5.26
C PHE A 54 -2.64 2.26 5.12
N ARG A 55 -3.12 3.45 4.77
CA ARG A 55 -2.34 4.67 4.91
C ARG A 55 -2.51 5.17 6.34
N VAL A 56 -1.42 5.42 7.04
CA VAL A 56 -1.40 5.67 8.49
C VAL A 56 -0.61 6.93 8.87
N ASP A 57 -0.19 7.78 7.93
CA ASP A 57 0.51 9.04 8.27
C ASP A 57 -0.41 10.18 8.74
N TYR A 58 -1.71 10.09 8.50
CA TYR A 58 -2.69 11.11 8.87
C TYR A 58 -3.97 10.41 9.32
N ALA A 59 -4.75 11.09 10.18
CA ALA A 59 -6.06 10.62 10.64
C ALA A 59 -6.85 10.07 9.45
N SER A 60 -7.39 8.87 9.57
CA SER A 60 -7.97 8.18 8.43
C SER A 60 -9.13 9.01 7.87
N ASP A 61 -9.18 9.16 6.55
CA ASP A 61 -10.38 9.66 5.85
C ASP A 61 -11.60 8.74 6.15
N ASN A 62 -11.35 7.54 6.68
CA ASN A 62 -12.35 6.54 7.08
C ASN A 62 -13.11 6.91 8.35
N ASN A 63 -12.76 7.98 9.07
CA ASN A 63 -13.65 8.62 10.05
C ASN A 63 -14.48 9.78 9.47
N GLY A 64 -14.58 9.87 8.14
CA GLY A 64 -15.56 10.70 7.46
C GLY A 64 -15.42 12.20 7.75
N LEU A 65 -16.45 12.92 7.30
CA LEU A 65 -16.62 14.37 7.44
C LEU A 65 -16.51 14.86 8.91
N PHE A 66 -16.73 13.99 9.89
CA PHE A 66 -16.74 14.32 11.32
C PHE A 66 -15.35 14.18 11.95
N TYR A 67 -15.03 15.10 12.85
CA TYR A 67 -13.90 14.96 13.77
C TYR A 67 -14.28 14.04 14.94
N PRO A 68 -13.33 13.36 15.60
CA PRO A 68 -13.63 12.38 16.65
C PRO A 68 -14.46 12.99 17.79
N PHE A 69 -15.54 12.31 18.19
CA PHE A 69 -16.46 12.78 19.24
C PHE A 69 -17.10 11.68 20.09
N ARG A 70 -17.10 10.41 19.64
CA ARG A 70 -17.79 9.32 20.34
C ARG A 70 -17.14 8.91 21.67
N ASN A 71 -15.95 9.43 21.96
CA ASN A 71 -15.20 9.25 23.21
C ASN A 71 -15.29 10.51 24.09
N GLY A 72 -16.03 11.53 23.64
CA GLY A 72 -16.24 12.77 24.36
C GLY A 72 -17.25 12.62 25.49
N ASN A 73 -17.31 13.65 26.35
CA ASN A 73 -18.27 13.71 27.43
C ASN A 73 -19.69 13.84 26.86
N LYS A 74 -20.53 12.84 27.12
CA LYS A 74 -21.95 12.89 26.74
C LYS A 74 -22.70 13.82 27.69
N LEU A 75 -23.40 14.81 27.13
CA LEU A 75 -24.25 15.71 27.90
C LEU A 75 -25.63 15.08 28.13
N ASN A 76 -26.07 15.09 29.38
CA ASN A 76 -27.43 14.72 29.75
C ASN A 76 -28.32 15.97 29.79
N LEU A 77 -28.80 16.41 28.63
CA LEU A 77 -29.65 17.58 28.50
C LEU A 77 -31.14 17.21 28.52
N GLN A 78 -31.93 17.92 29.34
CA GLN A 78 -33.39 17.85 29.29
C GLN A 78 -33.94 18.48 27.99
N GLN A 79 -35.23 18.29 27.70
CA GLN A 79 -35.86 18.94 26.54
C GLN A 79 -35.77 20.47 26.68
N TYR A 80 -35.24 21.15 25.64
CA TYR A 80 -34.87 22.57 25.66
C TYR A 80 -33.76 22.98 26.65
N GLY A 81 -33.07 22.01 27.25
CA GLY A 81 -31.97 22.26 28.19
C GLY A 81 -30.65 22.66 27.52
N PHE A 82 -29.78 23.26 28.31
CA PHE A 82 -28.41 23.60 27.95
C PHE A 82 -27.43 23.20 29.07
N SER A 83 -26.14 23.17 28.76
CA SER A 83 -25.06 23.05 29.75
C SER A 83 -24.01 24.11 29.47
N GLU A 84 -23.54 24.78 30.52
CA GLU A 84 -22.33 25.60 30.44
C GLU A 84 -21.09 24.70 30.51
N LEU A 85 -20.13 24.95 29.63
CA LEU A 85 -18.86 24.23 29.55
C LEU A 85 -17.71 25.23 29.58
N TYR A 86 -16.79 25.06 30.52
CA TYR A 86 -15.57 25.85 30.57
C TYR A 86 -14.55 25.34 29.55
N LEU A 87 -14.05 26.26 28.72
CA LEU A 87 -13.01 26.00 27.74
C LEU A 87 -11.65 26.04 28.45
N GLN A 88 -10.84 25.02 28.23
CA GLN A 88 -9.47 24.96 28.74
C GLN A 88 -8.55 25.95 28.01
N THR A 89 -8.87 26.33 26.79
CA THR A 89 -8.26 27.45 26.06
C THR A 89 -9.37 28.42 25.67
N PRO A 90 -9.29 29.70 26.07
CA PRO A 90 -10.30 30.68 25.68
C PRO A 90 -10.46 30.78 24.16
N PHE A 91 -11.70 30.92 23.70
CA PHE A 91 -12.02 31.04 22.29
C PHE A 91 -12.24 32.51 21.93
N SER A 92 -11.51 33.00 20.93
CA SER A 92 -11.70 34.34 20.39
C SER A 92 -12.81 34.33 19.35
N TYR A 93 -13.87 35.10 19.56
CA TYR A 93 -15.01 35.22 18.66
C TYR A 93 -15.20 36.71 18.32
N PHE A 94 -14.79 37.09 17.10
CA PHE A 94 -14.90 38.45 16.55
C PHE A 94 -14.34 39.57 17.46
N GLY A 95 -13.19 39.32 18.08
CA GLY A 95 -12.47 40.29 18.92
C GLY A 95 -12.79 40.20 20.41
N LEU A 96 -13.84 39.49 20.79
CA LEU A 96 -14.12 39.12 22.18
C LEU A 96 -13.54 37.74 22.47
N THR A 97 -13.19 37.49 23.74
CA THR A 97 -12.61 36.21 24.16
C THR A 97 -13.46 35.60 25.26
N TYR A 98 -13.86 34.35 25.05
CA TYR A 98 -14.78 33.63 25.93
C TYR A 98 -14.09 32.42 26.56
N SER A 99 -14.31 32.24 27.87
CA SER A 99 -13.77 31.10 28.63
C SER A 99 -14.79 30.01 28.89
N SER A 100 -16.05 30.21 28.49
CA SER A 100 -17.09 29.20 28.54
C SER A 100 -18.01 29.28 27.31
N VAL A 101 -18.74 28.20 27.08
CA VAL A 101 -19.74 28.07 26.02
C VAL A 101 -20.96 27.34 26.56
N TYR A 102 -22.15 27.82 26.21
CA TYR A 102 -23.42 27.17 26.52
C TYR A 102 -23.85 26.31 25.34
N VAL A 103 -23.93 24.99 25.54
CA VAL A 103 -24.34 24.03 24.51
C VAL A 103 -25.81 23.69 24.65
N TYR A 104 -26.60 23.90 23.60
CA TYR A 104 -28.03 23.65 23.59
C TYR A 104 -28.41 22.33 22.92
N LYS A 105 -29.42 21.65 23.48
CA LYS A 105 -29.97 20.42 22.88
C LYS A 105 -30.47 20.62 21.45
N ASN A 106 -30.95 21.82 21.13
CA ASN A 106 -31.52 22.19 19.85
C ASN A 106 -30.49 22.59 18.78
N GLY A 107 -29.18 22.41 19.03
CA GLY A 107 -28.17 22.45 17.97
C GLY A 107 -27.46 23.79 17.77
N PHE A 108 -27.39 24.62 18.81
CA PHE A 108 -26.66 25.89 18.79
C PHE A 108 -25.84 26.10 20.07
N LEU A 109 -24.94 27.08 20.02
CA LEU A 109 -24.05 27.52 21.09
C LEU A 109 -24.22 29.01 21.35
N THR A 110 -24.02 29.44 22.60
CA THR A 110 -23.87 30.86 22.98
C THR A 110 -22.68 31.02 23.92
N PHE A 111 -22.15 32.24 24.09
CA PHE A 111 -20.92 32.45 24.88
C PHE A 111 -21.10 33.28 26.16
N ASN A 112 -22.03 34.24 26.18
CA ASN A 112 -22.16 35.19 27.29
C ASN A 112 -23.16 34.76 28.36
N TRP A 113 -24.40 34.51 27.94
CA TRP A 113 -25.51 34.18 28.84
C TRP A 113 -26.36 33.08 28.22
N PRO A 114 -27.04 32.28 29.05
CA PRO A 114 -28.01 31.35 28.53
C PRO A 114 -29.21 32.10 27.95
N LEU A 115 -29.56 31.77 26.71
CA LEU A 115 -30.82 32.13 26.08
C LEU A 115 -31.91 31.11 26.41
N PHE A 116 -33.17 31.58 26.43
CA PHE A 116 -34.37 30.74 26.50
C PHE A 116 -35.27 30.94 25.27
N PRO A 117 -34.78 30.68 24.05
CA PRO A 117 -35.51 30.99 22.85
C PRO A 117 -36.54 29.90 22.52
N SER A 118 -37.75 30.31 22.12
CA SER A 118 -38.82 29.39 21.71
C SER A 118 -38.67 28.90 20.26
N SER A 119 -37.94 29.62 19.41
CA SER A 119 -37.69 29.28 18.01
C SER A 119 -36.38 29.88 17.50
N PRO A 120 -35.78 29.35 16.41
CA PRO A 120 -34.63 29.99 15.77
C PRO A 120 -34.94 31.44 15.35
N PRO A 121 -34.07 32.42 15.61
CA PRO A 121 -34.22 33.79 15.16
C PRO A 121 -33.86 33.90 13.68
N THR A 122 -34.26 34.99 13.06
CA THR A 122 -33.67 35.43 11.79
C THR A 122 -32.37 36.17 12.12
N LEU A 123 -31.26 35.80 11.46
CA LEU A 123 -30.01 36.57 11.59
C LEU A 123 -30.02 37.74 10.60
N PRO A 124 -29.54 38.94 11.01
CA PRO A 124 -28.95 39.26 12.32
C PRO A 124 -29.97 39.36 13.45
N ALA A 125 -29.57 38.94 14.65
CA ALA A 125 -30.35 38.82 15.87
C ALA A 125 -29.73 39.56 17.08
N ASN A 126 -28.54 40.18 16.94
CA ASN A 126 -27.81 40.87 18.01
C ASN A 126 -27.45 39.94 19.18
N ILE A 127 -26.93 38.75 18.86
CA ILE A 127 -26.56 37.75 19.88
C ILE A 127 -25.30 37.01 19.45
N ASP A 128 -24.35 36.84 20.38
CA ASP A 128 -23.20 35.94 20.18
C ASP A 128 -23.65 34.47 20.12
N ILE A 129 -23.93 34.02 18.91
CA ILE A 129 -24.49 32.69 18.64
C ILE A 129 -23.71 31.97 17.55
N VAL A 130 -23.50 30.68 17.75
CA VAL A 130 -22.99 29.76 16.72
C VAL A 130 -23.98 28.61 16.58
N ALA A 131 -24.71 28.59 15.48
CA ALA A 131 -25.75 27.61 15.21
C ALA A 131 -25.34 26.73 14.02
N PRO A 132 -24.60 25.61 14.22
CA PRO A 132 -24.38 24.66 13.13
C PRO A 132 -25.72 24.18 12.55
N LEU A 133 -26.71 23.86 13.39
CA LEU A 133 -28.09 23.62 12.97
C LEU A 133 -29.04 23.81 14.15
N TRP A 134 -29.66 24.98 14.25
CA TRP A 134 -30.74 25.20 15.20
C TRP A 134 -32.09 24.86 14.59
N THR A 135 -32.74 23.82 15.13
CA THR A 135 -34.14 23.48 14.82
C THR A 135 -34.78 22.74 16.00
N ASP A 136 -36.05 22.33 15.86
CA ASP A 136 -36.76 21.57 16.88
C ASP A 136 -36.31 20.09 16.92
N ILE A 137 -35.49 19.75 17.92
CA ILE A 137 -34.88 18.42 18.12
C ILE A 137 -35.57 17.71 19.28
N ASP A 138 -36.22 16.58 18.98
CA ASP A 138 -36.87 15.72 19.99
C ASP A 138 -35.83 14.92 20.79
N LYS A 139 -34.98 14.17 20.07
CA LYS A 139 -33.93 13.32 20.65
C LYS A 139 -32.61 13.50 19.93
N SER A 140 -31.53 13.60 20.70
CA SER A 140 -30.15 13.67 20.21
C SER A 140 -29.20 13.15 21.29
N ASP A 141 -28.09 12.55 20.86
CA ASP A 141 -26.95 12.30 21.70
C ASP A 141 -25.95 13.44 21.50
N VAL A 142 -25.74 14.28 22.51
CA VAL A 142 -24.81 15.42 22.43
C VAL A 142 -23.50 15.05 23.10
N TYR A 143 -22.41 15.09 22.34
CA TYR A 143 -21.05 14.81 22.83
C TYR A 143 -20.19 16.05 22.68
N PHE A 144 -19.36 16.34 23.67
CA PHE A 144 -18.34 17.38 23.56
C PHE A 144 -16.96 16.88 23.99
N GLN A 145 -15.92 17.44 23.39
CA GLN A 145 -14.56 17.25 23.84
C GLN A 145 -13.69 18.41 23.36
N GLU A 146 -12.82 18.91 24.22
CA GLU A 146 -11.75 19.81 23.83
C GLU A 146 -10.45 19.02 23.68
N PHE A 147 -9.81 19.15 22.53
CA PHE A 147 -8.55 18.50 22.22
C PHE A 147 -7.42 19.53 22.26
N LYS A 148 -6.38 19.18 23.02
CA LYS A 148 -5.04 19.82 22.99
C LYS A 148 -3.96 18.84 22.50
N GLY A 149 -4.37 17.65 22.07
CA GLY A 149 -3.49 16.58 21.62
C GLY A 149 -3.05 16.76 20.16
N VAL A 150 -1.83 16.31 19.85
CA VAL A 150 -1.14 16.57 18.58
C VAL A 150 -1.94 16.13 17.35
N ARG A 151 -2.66 15.00 17.40
CA ARG A 151 -3.30 14.38 16.22
C ARG A 151 -4.48 15.18 15.66
N VAL A 152 -5.47 15.47 16.52
CA VAL A 152 -6.65 16.25 16.13
C VAL A 152 -6.23 17.67 15.73
N LEU A 153 -5.27 18.27 16.46
CA LEU A 153 -4.73 19.58 16.14
C LEU A 153 -4.00 19.61 14.80
N GLN A 154 -3.24 18.55 14.43
CA GLN A 154 -2.58 18.47 13.13
C GLN A 154 -3.59 18.33 11.98
N ARG A 155 -4.66 17.53 12.15
CA ARG A 155 -5.75 17.45 11.18
C ARG A 155 -6.41 18.81 10.97
N VAL A 156 -6.81 19.46 12.06
CA VAL A 156 -7.41 20.81 12.02
C VAL A 156 -6.44 21.82 11.38
N THR A 157 -5.16 21.78 11.73
CA THR A 157 -4.13 22.64 11.15
C THR A 157 -4.05 22.48 9.64
N ASN A 158 -3.99 21.24 9.15
CA ASN A 158 -3.91 20.94 7.72
C ASN A 158 -5.18 21.39 6.99
N ASP A 159 -6.37 21.10 7.54
CA ASP A 159 -7.65 21.53 6.98
C ASP A 159 -7.71 23.05 6.89
N MET A 160 -7.37 23.79 7.96
CA MET A 160 -7.40 25.25 7.96
C MET A 160 -6.37 25.87 7.02
N ARG A 161 -5.15 25.31 6.92
CA ARG A 161 -4.15 25.76 5.94
C ARG A 161 -4.61 25.50 4.50
N GLN A 162 -5.35 24.43 4.25
CA GLN A 162 -5.92 24.16 2.94
C GLN A 162 -7.02 25.17 2.60
N TYR A 163 -7.90 25.50 3.55
CA TYR A 163 -9.03 26.41 3.32
C TYR A 163 -8.60 27.88 3.31
N PHE A 164 -7.58 28.23 4.10
CA PHE A 164 -7.08 29.58 4.32
C PHE A 164 -5.53 29.62 4.17
N PRO A 165 -4.99 29.46 2.95
CA PRO A 165 -3.56 29.22 2.71
C PRO A 165 -2.62 30.36 3.12
N HIS A 166 -3.15 31.56 3.40
CA HIS A 166 -2.36 32.74 3.77
C HIS A 166 -2.25 32.99 5.28
N THR A 167 -2.80 32.10 6.12
CA THR A 167 -2.89 32.32 7.57
C THR A 167 -1.66 31.86 8.36
N ASN A 168 -0.79 31.02 7.76
CA ASN A 168 0.28 30.28 8.46
C ASN A 168 -0.19 29.62 9.77
N PHE A 169 -1.45 29.20 9.80
CA PHE A 169 -2.14 28.77 11.01
C PHE A 169 -1.56 27.47 11.57
N THR A 170 -1.51 27.35 12.90
CA THR A 170 -1.26 26.11 13.64
C THR A 170 -2.24 26.08 14.80
N ALA A 171 -2.97 24.98 14.96
CA ALA A 171 -3.98 24.85 16.01
C ALA A 171 -3.33 24.51 17.36
N ASP A 172 -3.79 25.18 18.41
CA ASP A 172 -3.34 25.03 19.78
C ASP A 172 -4.41 24.32 20.63
N SER A 173 -5.68 24.55 20.28
CA SER A 173 -6.84 23.83 20.82
C SER A 173 -7.96 23.70 19.80
N VAL A 174 -8.80 22.69 19.98
CA VAL A 174 -10.08 22.58 19.29
C VAL A 174 -11.15 22.03 20.22
N PHE A 175 -12.21 22.80 20.42
CA PHE A 175 -13.44 22.33 21.05
C PHE A 175 -14.35 21.75 19.98
N ILE A 176 -14.83 20.53 20.20
CA ILE A 176 -15.70 19.79 19.29
C ILE A 176 -17.01 19.51 20.02
N CYS A 177 -18.14 19.85 19.40
CA CYS A 177 -19.47 19.46 19.86
C CYS A 177 -20.25 18.80 18.73
N THR A 178 -20.74 17.58 18.97
CA THR A 178 -21.49 16.79 17.99
C THR A 178 -22.86 16.42 18.52
N TRP A 179 -23.89 16.70 17.72
CA TRP A 179 -25.23 16.16 17.90
C TRP A 179 -25.37 14.93 17.02
N GLY A 180 -25.34 13.75 17.63
CA GLY A 180 -25.52 12.45 17.00
C GLY A 180 -26.93 11.89 17.17
N ASN A 181 -27.30 10.91 16.33
CA ASN A 181 -28.60 10.21 16.38
C ASN A 181 -29.82 11.15 16.50
N VAL A 182 -29.74 12.30 15.83
CA VAL A 182 -30.74 13.36 15.92
C VAL A 182 -32.05 12.88 15.30
N LYS A 183 -33.16 13.09 16.03
CA LYS A 183 -34.54 12.90 15.60
C LYS A 183 -35.27 14.23 15.72
N TYR A 184 -35.81 14.70 14.62
CA TYR A 184 -36.56 15.95 14.56
C TYR A 184 -38.03 15.72 14.88
N PHE A 185 -38.64 16.68 15.58
CA PHE A 185 -40.04 16.58 16.00
C PHE A 185 -40.97 16.36 14.79
N SER A 186 -41.90 15.40 14.89
CA SER A 186 -42.91 15.11 13.84
C SER A 186 -42.34 14.70 12.46
N THR A 187 -41.14 14.09 12.43
CA THR A 187 -40.55 13.53 11.19
C THR A 187 -40.30 12.02 11.31
N SER A 188 -40.46 11.30 10.20
CA SER A 188 -40.15 9.86 10.10
C SER A 188 -38.67 9.57 9.81
N ALA A 189 -37.88 10.60 9.53
CA ALA A 189 -36.46 10.48 9.23
C ALA A 189 -35.66 10.17 10.50
N GLN A 190 -34.91 9.09 10.49
CA GLN A 190 -34.13 8.62 11.62
C GLN A 190 -32.64 8.84 11.37
N ASN A 191 -31.94 9.32 12.39
CA ASN A 191 -30.48 9.28 12.56
C ASN A 191 -29.68 10.32 11.76
N SER A 192 -29.92 11.60 12.03
CA SER A 192 -29.05 12.69 11.56
C SER A 192 -27.88 12.94 12.49
N SER A 193 -26.82 13.54 11.96
CA SER A 193 -25.71 14.02 12.78
C SER A 193 -25.14 15.30 12.20
N PHE A 194 -24.73 16.21 13.06
CA PHE A 194 -24.01 17.43 12.70
C PHE A 194 -23.09 17.85 13.85
N GLN A 195 -22.07 18.63 13.53
CA GLN A 195 -20.98 18.95 14.45
C GLN A 195 -20.50 20.39 14.23
N VAL A 196 -20.08 21.02 15.33
CA VAL A 196 -19.37 22.30 15.33
C VAL A 196 -17.98 22.12 15.94
N LEU A 197 -17.00 22.81 15.38
CA LEU A 197 -15.66 22.97 15.93
C LEU A 197 -15.43 24.45 16.23
N LEU A 198 -14.89 24.74 17.41
CA LEU A 198 -14.31 26.03 17.77
C LEU A 198 -12.80 25.81 17.88
N ILE A 199 -12.06 26.38 16.94
CA ILE A 199 -10.63 26.13 16.76
C ILE A 199 -9.87 27.39 17.15
N SER A 200 -8.84 27.26 17.99
CA SER A 200 -7.94 28.36 18.35
C SER A 200 -6.50 27.98 18.04
N GLY A 201 -5.73 28.92 17.49
CA GLY A 201 -4.28 28.79 17.45
C GLY A 201 -3.57 29.84 16.61
N SER A 202 -2.28 30.04 16.89
CA SER A 202 -1.46 31.07 16.20
C SER A 202 -2.08 32.48 16.21
N GLY A 203 -2.84 32.82 17.25
CA GLY A 203 -3.57 34.09 17.37
C GLY A 203 -4.82 34.21 16.48
N LEU A 204 -5.22 33.14 15.81
CA LEU A 204 -6.42 33.05 14.98
C LEU A 204 -7.44 32.10 15.59
N SER A 205 -8.69 32.28 15.18
CA SER A 205 -9.78 31.38 15.53
C SER A 205 -10.69 31.10 14.35
N PHE A 206 -11.27 29.90 14.34
CA PHE A 206 -12.16 29.44 13.29
C PHE A 206 -13.36 28.68 13.87
N ILE A 207 -14.47 28.76 13.14
CA ILE A 207 -15.66 27.95 13.34
C ILE A 207 -15.80 27.00 12.15
N VAL A 208 -16.02 25.71 12.42
CA VAL A 208 -16.32 24.73 11.36
C VAL A 208 -17.62 24.01 11.65
N PHE A 209 -18.49 23.89 10.65
CA PHE A 209 -19.69 23.06 10.67
C PHE A 209 -19.51 21.83 9.78
N ASN A 210 -19.93 20.68 10.28
CA ASN A 210 -19.94 19.41 9.54
C ASN A 210 -21.35 18.82 9.57
N TYR A 211 -21.87 18.43 8.40
CA TYR A 211 -23.23 17.90 8.21
C TYR A 211 -23.22 16.49 7.64
N GLY A 212 -23.71 15.52 8.41
CA GLY A 212 -24.02 14.18 7.90
C GLY A 212 -25.29 14.20 7.05
N SER A 213 -26.04 13.11 7.06
CA SER A 213 -27.35 13.07 6.41
C SER A 213 -28.36 13.92 7.17
N ILE A 214 -28.74 15.07 6.62
CA ILE A 214 -29.79 15.95 7.14
C ILE A 214 -31.05 15.79 6.27
N PRO A 215 -32.17 15.28 6.81
CA PRO A 215 -33.45 15.21 6.12
C PRO A 215 -34.12 16.58 6.09
N GLN A 216 -35.09 16.74 5.20
CA GLN A 216 -35.93 17.92 5.22
C GLN A 216 -36.83 17.89 6.46
N THR A 217 -36.87 19.01 7.19
CA THR A 217 -37.77 19.23 8.33
C THR A 217 -38.90 20.17 7.94
N LYS A 218 -40.04 20.06 8.64
CA LYS A 218 -41.18 20.99 8.51
C LYS A 218 -41.02 22.22 9.43
N HIS A 219 -40.04 22.18 10.33
CA HIS A 219 -39.78 23.23 11.30
C HIS A 219 -38.85 24.30 10.75
N ILE A 220 -38.87 25.47 11.38
CA ILE A 220 -37.89 26.52 11.10
C ILE A 220 -36.50 25.97 11.48
N ALA A 221 -35.53 26.19 10.60
CA ALA A 221 -34.15 25.79 10.81
C ALA A 221 -33.22 26.95 10.49
N LEU A 222 -32.21 27.15 11.32
CA LEU A 222 -31.15 28.13 11.14
C LEU A 222 -29.78 27.42 11.13
N ALA A 223 -28.93 27.77 10.19
CA ALA A 223 -27.52 27.40 10.19
C ALA A 223 -26.69 28.66 9.93
N GLY A 224 -25.80 29.02 10.85
CA GLY A 224 -25.11 30.31 10.80
C GLY A 224 -24.46 30.74 12.11
N TYR A 225 -24.00 31.99 12.14
CA TYR A 225 -23.49 32.65 13.34
C TYR A 225 -23.81 34.15 13.30
N ASP A 226 -23.77 34.80 14.47
CA ASP A 226 -24.00 36.24 14.63
C ASP A 226 -23.26 36.78 15.87
N THR A 227 -22.98 38.09 15.90
CA THR A 227 -22.38 38.81 17.03
C THR A 227 -23.43 39.61 17.79
N ASP A 228 -23.18 39.94 19.05
CA ASP A 228 -24.09 40.74 19.88
C ASP A 228 -24.43 42.13 19.29
N ASP A 229 -23.52 42.71 18.51
CA ASP A 229 -23.69 43.96 17.78
C ASP A 229 -24.13 43.77 16.30
N SER A 230 -24.27 42.51 15.86
CA SER A 230 -24.53 42.11 14.47
C SER A 230 -23.59 42.69 13.41
N THR A 231 -22.39 43.15 13.81
CA THR A 231 -21.39 43.62 12.84
C THR A 231 -20.83 42.47 12.01
N SER A 232 -20.85 41.24 12.54
CA SER A 232 -20.38 40.04 11.87
C SER A 232 -21.40 38.91 11.98
N TYR A 233 -22.11 38.62 10.89
CA TYR A 233 -23.08 37.53 10.85
C TYR A 233 -23.05 36.78 9.52
N TYR A 234 -23.46 35.51 9.55
CA TYR A 234 -23.59 34.71 8.36
C TYR A 234 -24.73 33.68 8.49
N THR A 235 -25.57 33.60 7.47
CA THR A 235 -26.57 32.54 7.32
C THR A 235 -26.18 31.64 6.17
N VAL A 236 -26.08 30.34 6.41
CA VAL A 236 -25.76 29.35 5.37
C VAL A 236 -26.88 29.35 4.31
N PRO A 237 -26.57 29.69 3.04
CA PRO A 237 -27.59 29.95 2.02
C PRO A 237 -28.12 28.65 1.42
N VAL A 238 -29.00 27.96 2.13
CA VAL A 238 -29.69 26.76 1.63
C VAL A 238 -31.18 27.04 1.43
N SER A 239 -31.70 26.65 0.26
CA SER A 239 -33.14 26.73 -0.04
C SER A 239 -33.97 25.71 0.75
N ASN A 240 -33.32 24.67 1.28
CA ASN A 240 -33.93 23.54 2.00
C ASN A 240 -32.88 22.99 2.97
N VAL A 241 -33.26 22.67 4.22
CA VAL A 241 -32.28 22.26 5.25
C VAL A 241 -31.54 20.96 4.88
N ALA A 242 -32.16 20.09 4.07
CA ALA A 242 -31.53 18.87 3.59
C ALA A 242 -30.31 19.14 2.69
N ASN A 243 -30.26 20.32 2.06
CA ASN A 243 -29.12 20.73 1.23
C ASN A 243 -27.86 20.99 2.06
N LEU A 244 -27.94 21.12 3.39
CA LEU A 244 -26.76 21.20 4.26
C LEU A 244 -25.85 19.97 4.11
N THR A 245 -26.42 18.79 3.86
CA THR A 245 -25.69 17.54 3.58
C THR A 245 -24.72 17.66 2.39
N HIS A 246 -24.99 18.58 1.46
CA HIS A 246 -24.26 18.73 0.20
C HIS A 246 -23.59 20.11 0.03
N SER A 247 -23.94 21.09 0.86
CA SER A 247 -23.44 22.46 0.73
C SER A 247 -22.03 22.61 1.31
N THR A 248 -21.30 23.61 0.83
CA THR A 248 -19.93 23.89 1.29
C THR A 248 -19.46 25.27 0.84
N ASN A 249 -18.58 25.91 1.62
CA ASN A 249 -17.75 27.05 1.16
C ASN A 249 -16.26 26.69 0.98
N VAL A 250 -15.82 25.50 1.41
CA VAL A 250 -14.41 25.03 1.36
C VAL A 250 -14.17 23.86 0.40
N ASN A 251 -15.09 23.64 -0.55
CA ASN A 251 -15.04 22.51 -1.49
C ASN A 251 -14.97 21.11 -0.82
N VAL A 252 -15.56 20.97 0.38
CA VAL A 252 -15.71 19.69 1.08
C VAL A 252 -17.20 19.50 1.37
N LYS A 253 -17.82 18.52 0.71
CA LYS A 253 -19.27 18.27 0.79
C LYS A 253 -19.75 18.21 2.26
N GLY A 254 -20.72 19.05 2.61
CA GLY A 254 -21.29 19.11 3.95
C GLY A 254 -20.43 19.85 4.98
N ARG A 255 -19.41 20.62 4.55
CA ARG A 255 -18.50 21.37 5.44
C ARG A 255 -18.56 22.86 5.18
N TRP A 256 -18.65 23.62 6.26
CA TRP A 256 -18.49 25.07 6.25
C TRP A 256 -17.41 25.50 7.23
N ALA A 257 -16.54 26.42 6.84
CA ALA A 257 -15.51 26.96 7.74
C ALA A 257 -15.47 28.50 7.66
N PHE A 258 -15.32 29.16 8.81
CA PHE A 258 -15.36 30.61 8.93
C PHE A 258 -14.23 31.10 9.83
N PRO A 259 -13.41 32.09 9.42
CA PRO A 259 -12.53 32.80 10.34
C PRO A 259 -13.35 33.73 11.24
N THR A 260 -12.94 33.87 12.50
CA THR A 260 -13.62 34.72 13.50
C THR A 260 -12.77 35.94 13.88
N LEU A 261 -12.08 36.51 12.89
CA LEU A 261 -11.29 37.73 13.05
C LEU A 261 -12.21 38.97 13.18
N PRO A 262 -11.82 40.00 13.96
CA PRO A 262 -12.56 41.26 14.00
C PRO A 262 -12.56 41.91 12.60
N ILE A 263 -13.71 42.41 12.17
CA ILE A 263 -13.78 43.30 11.00
C ILE A 263 -13.22 44.64 11.46
N GLU A 264 -11.98 44.98 11.10
CA GLU A 264 -11.51 46.35 11.25
C GLU A 264 -12.37 47.26 10.37
N HIS A 265 -13.18 48.12 11.00
CA HIS A 265 -13.90 49.19 10.34
C HIS A 265 -12.94 50.03 9.49
N GLY A 266 -12.99 49.85 8.17
CA GLY A 266 -12.30 50.71 7.21
C GLY A 266 -11.56 50.00 6.07
N ASN A 267 -11.29 48.70 6.16
CA ASN A 267 -10.75 47.93 5.05
C ASN A 267 -11.48 46.60 4.95
N VAL A 268 -12.32 46.45 3.92
CA VAL A 268 -12.95 45.18 3.58
C VAL A 268 -11.85 44.12 3.46
N PRO A 269 -11.83 43.05 4.27
CA PRO A 269 -11.00 41.90 3.95
C PRO A 269 -11.61 41.30 2.70
N PHE A 270 -10.89 41.43 1.59
CA PHE A 270 -11.27 40.95 0.27
C PHE A 270 -11.26 39.41 0.25
N PHE A 271 -12.17 38.76 0.98
CA PHE A 271 -12.17 37.30 1.17
C PHE A 271 -13.51 36.61 0.91
N LEU A 272 -14.48 37.29 0.28
CA LEU A 272 -15.75 36.66 -0.15
C LEU A 272 -16.21 37.06 -1.56
N HIS A 273 -15.29 37.48 -2.45
CA HIS A 273 -15.62 37.79 -3.85
C HIS A 273 -14.59 37.27 -4.87
N LEU A 274 -14.24 35.99 -4.80
CA LEU A 274 -13.53 35.31 -5.89
C LEU A 274 -14.18 33.95 -6.18
N ASN A 275 -15.34 34.00 -6.82
CA ASN A 275 -15.88 32.88 -7.59
C ASN A 275 -16.57 33.35 -8.88
N VAL A 276 -16.04 34.40 -9.51
CA VAL A 276 -16.24 34.71 -10.93
C VAL A 276 -15.01 35.49 -11.38
N ILE A 277 -13.89 34.81 -11.67
CA ILE A 277 -12.75 35.21 -12.53
C ILE A 277 -11.72 34.09 -12.34
N ASN A 278 -11.97 32.95 -13.00
CA ASN A 278 -10.92 31.97 -13.31
C ASN A 278 -11.26 31.21 -14.60
N PHE A 279 -11.91 31.93 -15.52
CA PHE A 279 -12.17 31.45 -16.89
C PHE A 279 -11.26 32.11 -17.93
N PHE A 280 -10.20 32.81 -17.51
CA PHE A 280 -9.31 33.58 -18.40
C PHE A 280 -7.81 33.45 -18.11
N PHE A 281 -7.39 32.37 -17.43
CA PHE A 281 -5.97 31.98 -17.33
C PHE A 281 -5.78 30.52 -17.73
N LEU A 282 -6.22 30.19 -18.94
CA LEU A 282 -5.88 28.92 -19.61
C LEU A 282 -5.78 29.12 -21.13
N LEU A 283 -5.12 30.20 -21.55
CA LEU A 283 -4.91 30.49 -22.97
C LEU A 283 -3.66 31.34 -23.20
N LEU A 284 -2.55 30.96 -22.57
CA LEU A 284 -1.24 31.53 -22.91
C LEU A 284 -0.08 30.62 -22.48
N PHE A 285 -0.02 29.36 -22.94
CA PHE A 285 1.25 28.64 -23.08
C PHE A 285 1.13 27.44 -24.03
N THR A 286 0.62 27.68 -25.23
CA THR A 286 0.79 26.77 -26.37
C THR A 286 1.10 27.57 -27.62
N PHE A 287 2.28 28.18 -27.67
CA PHE A 287 2.95 28.53 -28.92
C PHE A 287 4.40 28.89 -28.60
N ILE A 288 5.31 27.94 -28.86
CA ILE A 288 6.74 28.05 -29.23
C ILE A 288 7.37 26.70 -28.88
N MET A 289 7.31 25.77 -29.83
CA MET A 289 8.48 25.04 -30.34
C MET A 289 8.01 24.07 -31.43
N PHE A 290 7.88 24.62 -32.64
CA PHE A 290 8.01 23.82 -33.85
C PHE A 290 9.38 24.14 -34.46
N CYS A 291 9.99 23.11 -35.05
CA CYS A 291 11.26 23.11 -35.81
C CYS A 291 12.56 23.00 -34.99
N THR A 292 13.00 21.77 -34.69
CA THR A 292 13.92 21.01 -35.57
C THR A 292 14.46 19.77 -34.85
N LYS A 293 14.04 18.59 -35.30
CA LYS A 293 14.92 17.42 -35.41
C LYS A 293 14.30 16.43 -36.38
N VAL A 294 14.49 16.74 -37.67
CA VAL A 294 14.64 15.70 -38.69
C VAL A 294 16.00 15.05 -38.41
N PHE A 295 15.99 13.83 -37.88
CA PHE A 295 17.11 12.91 -38.00
C PHE A 295 16.52 11.54 -38.33
N LEU A 296 16.62 11.22 -39.62
CA LEU A 296 16.85 9.90 -40.20
C LEU A 296 16.14 8.73 -39.52
N GLN A 297 15.14 8.18 -40.22
CA GLN A 297 14.87 6.74 -40.20
C GLN A 297 16.17 6.01 -40.52
N GLN A 298 16.93 5.68 -39.49
CA GLN A 298 17.93 4.64 -39.58
C GLN A 298 17.18 3.31 -39.59
N PRO A 299 17.59 2.33 -40.41
CA PRO A 299 17.02 1.00 -40.34
C PRO A 299 17.19 0.53 -38.89
N VAL A 300 16.09 0.07 -38.30
CA VAL A 300 16.11 -0.61 -37.01
C VAL A 300 17.09 -1.76 -37.16
N PHE A 301 18.32 -1.58 -36.67
CA PHE A 301 19.25 -2.67 -36.48
C PHE A 301 18.55 -3.57 -35.47
N PHE A 302 17.94 -4.65 -35.95
CA PHE A 302 17.57 -5.76 -35.08
C PHE A 302 18.82 -6.09 -34.27
N PRO A 303 18.81 -6.02 -32.93
CA PRO A 303 19.91 -6.59 -32.18
C PRO A 303 19.98 -8.05 -32.61
N VAL A 304 21.13 -8.47 -33.16
CA VAL A 304 21.39 -9.85 -33.57
C VAL A 304 20.88 -10.73 -32.43
N LEU A 305 19.77 -11.43 -32.63
CA LEU A 305 18.97 -11.99 -31.54
C LEU A 305 19.82 -12.92 -30.66
N PHE A 306 20.73 -13.65 -31.29
CA PHE A 306 21.67 -14.57 -30.67
C PHE A 306 22.87 -13.82 -30.08
N TYR A 307 23.31 -14.27 -28.91
CA TYR A 307 24.58 -13.88 -28.33
C TYR A 307 25.70 -14.55 -29.14
N PRO A 308 26.76 -13.80 -29.51
CA PRO A 308 27.87 -14.37 -30.27
C PRO A 308 28.63 -15.37 -29.40
N ALA A 309 29.17 -16.40 -30.04
CA ALA A 309 30.04 -17.38 -29.38
C ALA A 309 31.31 -16.68 -28.88
N GLY A 310 31.65 -16.87 -27.61
CA GLY A 310 32.82 -16.23 -26.98
C GLY A 310 34.15 -16.80 -27.46
N ASN A 311 35.27 -16.20 -27.04
CA ASN A 311 36.62 -16.63 -27.44
C ASN A 311 37.05 -18.01 -26.88
N GLN A 312 36.26 -18.60 -25.97
CA GLN A 312 36.46 -19.97 -25.47
C GLN A 312 35.26 -20.82 -25.88
N ASN A 313 35.34 -21.38 -27.10
CA ASN A 313 34.36 -22.33 -27.61
C ASN A 313 34.90 -23.75 -27.42
N THR A 314 34.20 -24.53 -26.63
CA THR A 314 34.28 -25.99 -26.68
C THR A 314 33.03 -26.48 -27.41
N GLN A 315 33.23 -27.19 -28.51
CA GLN A 315 32.17 -27.93 -29.17
C GLN A 315 31.91 -29.20 -28.36
N ASN A 316 30.65 -29.48 -28.02
CA ASN A 316 30.30 -30.79 -27.48
C ASN A 316 30.46 -31.81 -28.63
N PRO A 317 31.21 -32.92 -28.48
CA PRO A 317 31.24 -33.95 -29.52
C PRO A 317 29.81 -34.41 -29.80
N CYS A 318 29.32 -34.11 -31.00
CA CYS A 318 27.96 -34.40 -31.43
C CYS A 318 27.75 -35.92 -31.53
N GLN A 319 27.31 -36.51 -30.43
CA GLN A 319 26.88 -37.90 -30.33
C GLN A 319 25.36 -37.94 -30.10
N SER A 320 24.68 -38.90 -30.73
CA SER A 320 23.23 -39.08 -30.54
C SER A 320 22.91 -39.37 -29.07
N ASN A 321 21.98 -38.59 -28.48
CA ASN A 321 21.57 -38.72 -27.07
C ASN A 321 22.71 -38.59 -26.03
N ALA A 322 23.67 -37.71 -26.29
CA ALA A 322 24.72 -37.39 -25.33
C ALA A 322 24.44 -36.08 -24.59
N SER A 323 25.00 -35.99 -23.39
CA SER A 323 25.06 -34.77 -22.58
C SER A 323 26.51 -34.32 -22.47
N SER A 324 26.75 -33.01 -22.39
CA SER A 324 28.09 -32.48 -22.18
C SER A 324 28.70 -32.98 -20.86
N PRO A 325 30.03 -32.97 -20.70
CA PRO A 325 30.64 -33.00 -19.38
C PRO A 325 30.10 -31.88 -18.48
N ALA A 326 30.29 -32.03 -17.16
CA ALA A 326 29.85 -31.03 -16.19
C ALA A 326 30.58 -29.70 -16.39
N TRP A 327 29.83 -28.63 -16.64
CA TRP A 327 30.37 -27.27 -16.71
C TRP A 327 30.37 -26.61 -15.35
N HIS A 328 31.57 -26.34 -14.82
CA HIS A 328 31.74 -25.76 -13.50
C HIS A 328 31.58 -24.24 -13.51
N LEU A 329 30.60 -23.74 -12.76
CA LEU A 329 30.36 -22.31 -12.60
C LEU A 329 31.18 -21.75 -11.43
N GLN A 330 31.92 -20.66 -11.69
CA GLN A 330 32.65 -19.92 -10.66
C GLN A 330 31.70 -19.36 -9.58
N TYR A 331 30.52 -18.89 -10.00
CA TYR A 331 29.44 -18.45 -9.12
C TYR A 331 28.23 -19.36 -9.33
N PRO A 332 27.54 -19.80 -8.27
CA PRO A 332 26.40 -20.69 -8.43
C PRO A 332 25.29 -20.01 -9.22
N PHE A 333 24.67 -20.75 -10.14
CA PHE A 333 23.40 -20.36 -10.73
C PHE A 333 22.29 -20.66 -9.72
N LEU A 334 21.50 -19.64 -9.40
CA LEU A 334 20.33 -19.80 -8.54
C LEU A 334 19.15 -20.23 -9.41
N TYR A 335 18.55 -21.36 -9.09
CA TYR A 335 17.37 -21.87 -9.78
C TYR A 335 16.31 -22.25 -8.75
N PHE A 336 15.26 -21.42 -8.66
CA PHE A 336 14.14 -21.50 -7.74
C PHE A 336 14.55 -21.81 -6.29
N GLY A 337 15.53 -21.06 -5.77
CA GLY A 337 16.02 -21.15 -4.39
C GLY A 337 17.14 -22.17 -4.18
N ARG A 338 17.45 -23.00 -5.18
CA ARG A 338 18.57 -23.96 -5.15
C ARG A 338 19.80 -23.37 -5.80
N LYS A 339 20.98 -23.72 -5.28
CA LYS A 339 22.29 -23.28 -5.79
C LYS A 339 22.93 -24.40 -6.61
N TYR A 340 23.23 -24.12 -7.87
CA TYR A 340 23.88 -25.08 -8.75
C TYR A 340 25.25 -24.57 -9.21
N HIS A 341 26.27 -25.43 -9.07
CA HIS A 341 27.64 -25.15 -9.51
C HIS A 341 28.02 -25.89 -10.79
N LYS A 342 27.14 -26.75 -11.28
CA LYS A 342 27.36 -27.59 -12.46
C LYS A 342 26.18 -27.45 -13.41
N ILE A 343 26.47 -27.34 -14.70
CA ILE A 343 25.47 -27.35 -15.76
C ILE A 343 25.83 -28.43 -16.76
N TYR A 344 24.82 -29.14 -17.24
CA TYR A 344 24.92 -30.15 -18.28
C TYR A 344 24.05 -29.70 -19.46
N VAL A 345 24.64 -29.67 -20.66
CA VAL A 345 23.97 -29.30 -21.90
C VAL A 345 23.66 -30.57 -22.67
N ASP A 346 22.38 -30.84 -22.90
CA ASP A 346 21.94 -32.03 -23.61
C ASP A 346 21.80 -31.78 -25.12
N ASN A 347 22.13 -32.78 -25.93
CA ASN A 347 22.00 -32.66 -27.38
C ASN A 347 20.55 -32.51 -27.86
N ASN A 348 19.58 -32.97 -27.06
CA ASN A 348 18.14 -32.83 -27.30
C ASN A 348 17.54 -31.49 -26.85
N GLY A 349 18.37 -30.48 -26.56
CA GLY A 349 17.92 -29.09 -26.45
C GLY A 349 17.45 -28.65 -25.06
N LEU A 350 17.99 -29.25 -24.00
CA LEU A 350 17.71 -28.89 -22.61
C LEU A 350 19.00 -28.75 -21.78
N LEU A 351 18.88 -28.02 -20.67
CA LEU A 351 19.89 -27.93 -19.62
C LEU A 351 19.39 -28.62 -18.35
N THR A 352 20.32 -29.29 -17.67
CA THR A 352 20.10 -29.86 -16.33
C THR A 352 21.28 -29.53 -15.41
N PHE A 353 21.10 -29.80 -14.11
CA PHE A 353 22.14 -29.58 -13.09
C PHE A 353 22.76 -30.88 -12.55
N GLU A 354 22.35 -32.02 -13.11
CA GLU A 354 22.87 -33.36 -12.86
C GLU A 354 22.87 -34.14 -14.19
N PRO A 355 23.71 -35.19 -14.35
CA PRO A 355 23.69 -36.01 -15.55
C PRO A 355 22.30 -36.56 -15.85
N PHE A 356 21.83 -36.36 -17.07
CA PHE A 356 20.49 -36.73 -17.49
C PHE A 356 20.52 -37.31 -18.90
N TYR A 357 19.78 -38.40 -19.11
CA TYR A 357 19.66 -39.10 -20.38
C TYR A 357 18.20 -39.47 -20.59
N GLU A 358 17.41 -38.53 -21.12
CA GLU A 358 16.00 -38.78 -21.45
C GLU A 358 15.78 -38.53 -22.94
N ARG A 359 15.19 -39.53 -23.60
CA ARG A 359 15.06 -39.56 -25.06
C ARG A 359 13.78 -38.91 -25.57
N LEU A 360 12.78 -38.72 -24.71
CA LEU A 360 11.46 -38.22 -25.09
C LEU A 360 11.16 -36.92 -24.35
N PRO A 361 10.71 -35.87 -25.06
CA PRO A 361 10.15 -34.68 -24.42
C PRO A 361 8.97 -35.03 -23.52
N LYS A 362 8.99 -34.51 -22.29
CA LYS A 362 7.88 -34.60 -21.34
C LYS A 362 7.18 -33.25 -21.28
N ALA A 363 5.85 -33.26 -21.36
CA ALA A 363 5.06 -32.04 -21.22
C ALA A 363 5.24 -31.45 -19.81
N PHE A 364 5.33 -30.13 -19.70
CA PHE A 364 5.32 -29.46 -18.40
C PHE A 364 3.88 -29.21 -17.93
N PRO A 365 3.53 -29.54 -16.68
CA PRO A 365 4.40 -30.03 -15.61
C PRO A 365 4.80 -31.51 -15.79
N ALA A 366 6.10 -31.79 -15.75
CA ALA A 366 6.67 -33.12 -15.93
C ALA A 366 6.67 -33.95 -14.63
N ASN A 367 6.42 -33.32 -13.48
CA ASN A 367 6.48 -33.91 -12.14
C ASN A 367 7.78 -34.70 -11.90
N SER A 368 8.88 -34.20 -12.47
CA SER A 368 10.15 -34.90 -12.45
C SER A 368 10.88 -34.67 -11.14
N ASN A 369 11.79 -35.57 -10.75
CA ASN A 369 12.68 -35.35 -9.62
C ASN A 369 13.89 -34.44 -9.96
N ARG A 370 13.81 -33.65 -11.04
CA ARG A 370 14.91 -32.83 -11.57
C ARG A 370 14.46 -31.41 -11.90
N ASP A 371 15.41 -30.50 -11.81
CA ASP A 371 15.28 -29.14 -12.32
C ASP A 371 15.72 -29.12 -13.79
N ILE A 372 14.86 -28.59 -14.67
CA ILE A 372 15.02 -28.65 -16.13
C ILE A 372 14.81 -27.26 -16.73
N ILE A 373 15.73 -26.82 -17.60
CA ILE A 373 15.53 -25.65 -18.46
C ILE A 373 15.56 -26.14 -19.91
N ALA A 374 14.42 -26.11 -20.59
CA ALA A 374 14.27 -26.63 -21.95
C ALA A 374 13.97 -25.48 -22.92
N PRO A 375 14.98 -24.79 -23.48
CA PRO A 375 14.72 -23.82 -24.54
C PRO A 375 13.95 -24.46 -25.70
N LEU A 376 14.33 -25.67 -26.13
CA LEU A 376 13.54 -26.48 -27.04
C LEU A 376 13.92 -27.95 -26.86
N TRP A 377 13.14 -28.69 -26.08
CA TRP A 377 13.32 -30.13 -25.90
C TRP A 377 12.65 -30.89 -27.05
N GLY A 378 13.46 -31.50 -27.90
CA GLY A 378 13.04 -32.35 -29.02
C GLY A 378 14.08 -33.44 -29.29
N LYS A 379 13.82 -34.36 -30.20
CA LYS A 379 14.85 -35.35 -30.59
C LYS A 379 15.72 -34.76 -31.68
N PHE A 380 16.92 -34.32 -31.34
CA PHE A 380 17.86 -33.74 -32.30
C PHE A 380 18.99 -34.71 -32.61
N ASP A 381 19.50 -34.65 -33.84
CA ASP A 381 20.65 -35.44 -34.28
C ASP A 381 21.74 -34.55 -34.87
N CYS A 382 22.53 -33.92 -34.00
CA CYS A 382 23.63 -33.07 -34.44
C CYS A 382 24.83 -33.83 -35.00
N SER A 383 24.79 -35.17 -35.07
CA SER A 383 25.82 -35.97 -35.74
C SER A 383 25.74 -35.89 -37.27
N VAL A 384 24.55 -35.55 -37.79
CA VAL A 384 24.31 -35.39 -39.23
C VAL A 384 24.71 -34.00 -39.73
N SER A 385 24.25 -32.95 -39.05
CA SER A 385 24.52 -31.56 -39.41
C SER A 385 24.28 -30.63 -38.22
N GLY A 386 24.69 -29.37 -38.35
CA GLY A 386 24.60 -28.38 -37.28
C GLY A 386 25.70 -28.51 -36.23
N ASN A 387 25.66 -27.68 -35.21
CA ASN A 387 26.56 -27.78 -34.08
C ASN A 387 25.94 -27.28 -32.77
N ILE A 388 26.49 -27.78 -31.67
CA ILE A 388 26.17 -27.31 -30.32
C ILE A 388 27.42 -26.65 -29.75
N SER A 389 27.30 -25.37 -29.44
CA SER A 389 28.38 -24.56 -28.87
C SER A 389 28.04 -24.10 -27.47
N ILE A 390 29.03 -24.17 -26.59
CA ILE A 390 28.93 -23.73 -25.20
C ILE A 390 30.00 -22.67 -24.98
N SER A 391 29.62 -21.54 -24.39
CA SER A 391 30.54 -20.47 -24.03
C SER A 391 30.24 -19.95 -22.62
N MET A 392 31.30 -19.69 -21.85
CA MET A 392 31.20 -18.98 -20.58
C MET A 392 31.95 -17.65 -20.66
N VAL A 393 31.29 -16.57 -20.28
CA VAL A 393 31.84 -15.21 -20.37
C VAL A 393 31.75 -14.50 -19.03
N THR A 394 32.89 -13.99 -18.56
CA THR A 394 33.02 -13.28 -17.27
C THR A 394 33.47 -11.81 -17.41
N ARG A 395 33.75 -11.35 -18.64
CA ARG A 395 34.13 -9.95 -18.93
C ARG A 395 33.94 -9.61 -20.42
N GLY A 396 33.87 -8.32 -20.74
CA GLY A 396 33.83 -7.80 -22.10
C GLY A 396 32.42 -7.61 -22.68
N ARG A 397 32.35 -7.28 -23.98
CA ARG A 397 31.13 -6.79 -24.65
C ARG A 397 29.90 -7.71 -24.54
N ILE A 398 30.10 -9.02 -24.49
CA ILE A 398 29.00 -10.00 -24.34
C ILE A 398 28.38 -9.90 -22.94
N LEU A 399 29.20 -9.71 -21.90
CA LEU A 399 28.73 -9.52 -20.54
C LEU A 399 28.01 -8.16 -20.39
N ASP A 400 28.53 -7.10 -21.01
CA ASP A 400 27.87 -5.79 -21.04
C ASP A 400 26.53 -5.84 -21.77
N ARG A 401 26.45 -6.61 -22.87
CA ARG A 401 25.19 -6.86 -23.58
C ARG A 401 24.17 -7.57 -22.69
N ALA A 402 24.56 -8.64 -21.98
CA ALA A 402 23.68 -9.32 -21.03
C ALA A 402 23.21 -8.39 -19.92
N ARG A 403 24.12 -7.56 -19.38
CA ARG A 403 23.78 -6.54 -18.39
C ARG A 403 22.73 -5.56 -18.92
N ASN A 404 22.91 -5.06 -20.14
CA ASN A 404 21.98 -4.11 -20.76
C ASN A 404 20.62 -4.75 -21.08
N ASP A 405 20.59 -5.99 -21.58
CA ASP A 405 19.35 -6.73 -21.83
C ASP A 405 18.57 -6.93 -20.52
N ILE A 406 19.22 -7.44 -19.47
CA ILE A 406 18.55 -7.63 -18.17
C ILE A 406 18.13 -6.29 -17.57
N LYS A 407 18.95 -5.23 -17.69
CA LYS A 407 18.58 -3.87 -17.26
C LYS A 407 17.37 -3.33 -17.99
N LYS A 408 17.24 -3.61 -19.30
CA LYS A 408 16.09 -3.21 -20.11
C LYS A 408 14.81 -3.90 -19.65
N TYR A 409 14.87 -5.20 -19.37
CA TYR A 409 13.67 -5.99 -19.04
C TYR A 409 13.30 -5.98 -17.56
N PHE A 410 14.27 -5.72 -16.66
CA PHE A 410 14.04 -5.72 -15.21
C PHE A 410 14.65 -4.52 -14.47
N PRO A 411 14.47 -3.28 -14.96
CA PRO A 411 15.21 -2.08 -14.49
C PRO A 411 15.16 -1.82 -12.97
N GLN A 412 14.22 -2.45 -12.27
CA GLN A 412 14.02 -2.38 -10.82
C GLN A 412 15.11 -3.04 -9.95
N PHE A 413 15.99 -3.87 -10.50
CA PHE A 413 17.04 -4.56 -9.73
C PHE A 413 18.40 -3.87 -9.87
N GLY A 414 19.19 -3.86 -8.78
CA GLY A 414 20.60 -3.50 -8.86
C GLY A 414 21.40 -4.61 -9.54
N PHE A 415 22.08 -4.29 -10.65
CA PHE A 415 22.73 -5.32 -11.47
C PHE A 415 24.24 -5.31 -11.35
N SER A 416 24.78 -6.45 -10.89
CA SER A 416 26.17 -6.81 -11.09
C SER A 416 26.21 -8.19 -11.74
N VAL A 417 26.22 -8.22 -13.07
CA VAL A 417 26.38 -9.45 -13.86
C VAL A 417 27.83 -9.91 -13.72
N HIS A 418 28.03 -11.12 -13.22
CA HIS A 418 29.36 -11.71 -13.00
C HIS A 418 29.72 -12.71 -14.09
N THR A 419 28.75 -13.54 -14.49
CA THR A 419 28.96 -14.61 -15.47
C THR A 419 27.76 -14.72 -16.39
N VAL A 420 28.03 -14.95 -17.66
CA VAL A 420 27.04 -15.29 -18.68
C VAL A 420 27.42 -16.66 -19.24
N PHE A 421 26.52 -17.64 -19.09
CA PHE A 421 26.66 -18.95 -19.71
C PHE A 421 25.75 -19.01 -20.93
N ILE A 422 26.27 -19.49 -22.06
CA ILE A 422 25.56 -19.52 -23.34
C ILE A 422 25.65 -20.95 -23.89
N ALA A 423 24.52 -21.55 -24.22
CA ALA A 423 24.44 -22.77 -25.00
C ALA A 423 23.60 -22.52 -26.26
N THR A 424 24.15 -22.85 -27.42
CA THR A 424 23.53 -22.60 -28.73
C THR A 424 23.49 -23.89 -29.53
N TRP A 425 22.29 -24.27 -29.96
CA TRP A 425 22.05 -25.30 -30.97
C TRP A 425 21.84 -24.57 -32.29
N ASN A 426 22.76 -24.75 -33.23
CA ASN A 426 22.78 -24.02 -34.48
C ASN A 426 22.57 -24.98 -35.65
N ARG A 427 21.48 -24.80 -36.39
CA ARG A 427 21.06 -25.64 -37.53
C ARG A 427 21.06 -27.13 -37.21
N VAL A 428 20.60 -27.52 -36.02
CA VAL A 428 20.51 -28.93 -35.65
C VAL A 428 19.26 -29.56 -36.30
N PRO A 429 19.38 -30.73 -36.94
CA PRO A 429 18.23 -31.43 -37.52
C PRO A 429 17.52 -32.28 -36.46
N TYR A 430 16.24 -32.53 -36.67
CA TYR A 430 15.50 -33.54 -35.92
C TYR A 430 15.97 -34.96 -36.30
N LEU A 431 15.93 -35.87 -35.33
CA LEU A 431 16.25 -37.28 -35.53
C LEU A 431 15.35 -37.88 -36.63
N ASN A 432 15.93 -38.62 -37.57
CA ASN A 432 15.25 -39.16 -38.76
C ASN A 432 14.69 -38.09 -39.73
N SER A 433 15.11 -36.83 -39.61
CA SER A 433 14.70 -35.73 -40.51
C SER A 433 15.91 -34.84 -40.85
N PRO A 434 16.91 -35.36 -41.58
CA PRO A 434 18.23 -34.75 -41.73
C PRO A 434 18.24 -33.43 -42.53
N THR A 435 17.15 -33.11 -43.24
CA THR A 435 16.98 -31.87 -44.00
C THR A 435 16.40 -30.71 -43.18
N THR A 436 15.97 -30.98 -41.94
CA THR A 436 15.46 -29.93 -41.04
C THR A 436 16.60 -29.14 -40.44
N GLU A 437 16.41 -27.85 -40.23
CA GLU A 437 17.37 -26.99 -39.53
C GLU A 437 16.63 -26.18 -38.47
N SER A 438 16.99 -26.41 -37.20
CA SER A 438 16.47 -25.64 -36.06
C SER A 438 17.61 -24.94 -35.33
N SER A 439 17.46 -23.64 -35.09
CA SER A 439 18.46 -22.84 -34.36
C SER A 439 17.85 -22.16 -33.15
N PHE A 440 18.41 -22.40 -31.97
CA PHE A 440 17.95 -21.81 -30.71
C PHE A 440 19.10 -21.69 -29.71
N GLN A 441 18.92 -20.84 -28.70
CA GLN A 441 19.95 -20.52 -27.72
C GLN A 441 19.33 -20.29 -26.35
N VAL A 442 20.02 -20.75 -25.31
CA VAL A 442 19.75 -20.37 -23.92
C VAL A 442 20.94 -19.62 -23.36
N VAL A 443 20.65 -18.52 -22.65
CA VAL A 443 21.64 -17.68 -21.97
C VAL A 443 21.26 -17.58 -20.50
N LEU A 444 22.15 -18.04 -19.63
CA LEU A 444 22.00 -17.90 -18.19
C LEU A 444 22.82 -16.71 -17.72
N VAL A 445 22.17 -15.73 -17.12
CA VAL A 445 22.81 -14.53 -16.59
C VAL A 445 22.90 -14.65 -15.07
N ILE A 446 24.12 -14.77 -14.56
CA ILE A 446 24.41 -14.97 -13.14
C ILE A 446 24.85 -13.62 -12.53
N CYS A 447 24.04 -13.14 -11.60
CA CYS A 447 24.39 -12.10 -10.64
C CYS A 447 24.55 -12.78 -9.28
N ARG A 448 25.47 -12.34 -8.40
CA ARG A 448 25.71 -12.99 -7.08
C ARG A 448 24.45 -13.46 -6.34
N THR A 449 23.37 -12.69 -6.42
CA THR A 449 22.09 -12.93 -5.74
C THR A 449 20.88 -13.07 -6.68
N LEU A 450 21.06 -12.96 -8.00
CA LEU A 450 19.96 -13.02 -8.99
C LEU A 450 20.36 -13.91 -10.15
N SER A 451 19.39 -14.55 -10.78
CA SER A 451 19.65 -15.46 -11.91
C SER A 451 18.53 -15.35 -12.92
N PHE A 452 18.91 -15.22 -14.18
CA PHE A 452 17.99 -15.04 -15.29
C PHE A 452 18.25 -16.05 -16.39
N VAL A 453 17.20 -16.44 -17.09
CA VAL A 453 17.23 -17.29 -18.29
C VAL A 453 16.71 -16.46 -19.45
N ILE A 454 17.50 -16.35 -20.52
CA ILE A 454 17.04 -15.84 -21.82
C ILE A 454 17.01 -17.01 -22.79
N MET A 455 15.89 -17.22 -23.47
CA MET A 455 15.76 -18.17 -24.57
C MET A 455 15.57 -17.37 -25.86
N ASN A 456 16.39 -17.67 -26.86
CA ASN A 456 16.36 -17.03 -28.17
C ASN A 456 16.09 -18.10 -29.25
N TYR A 457 15.16 -17.82 -30.15
CA TYR A 457 14.74 -18.72 -31.21
C TYR A 457 15.07 -18.10 -32.57
N GLY A 458 15.80 -18.84 -33.40
CA GLY A 458 15.98 -18.55 -34.82
C GLY A 458 14.92 -19.30 -35.63
N ASN A 459 15.22 -19.60 -36.89
CA ASN A 459 14.34 -20.47 -37.66
C ASN A 459 14.24 -21.85 -36.98
N ILE A 460 13.02 -22.32 -36.75
CA ILE A 460 12.72 -23.65 -36.22
C ILE A 460 11.93 -24.40 -37.29
N SER A 461 12.47 -25.51 -37.77
CA SER A 461 11.82 -26.33 -38.78
C SER A 461 10.61 -27.06 -38.19
N SER A 462 9.57 -27.26 -38.98
CA SER A 462 8.42 -28.06 -38.58
C SER A 462 8.76 -29.55 -38.45
N THR A 463 8.11 -30.22 -37.50
CA THR A 463 8.26 -31.65 -37.27
C THR A 463 6.96 -32.28 -36.76
N ASP A 464 6.75 -33.57 -37.05
CA ASP A 464 5.66 -34.35 -36.44
C ASP A 464 6.06 -34.94 -35.08
N GLN A 465 7.26 -34.64 -34.60
CA GLN A 465 7.78 -35.13 -33.33
C GLN A 465 7.27 -34.28 -32.16
N SER A 466 7.09 -34.90 -30.99
CA SER A 466 6.76 -34.16 -29.78
C SER A 466 7.88 -33.19 -29.42
N PHE A 467 7.51 -32.04 -28.86
CA PHE A 467 8.44 -31.05 -28.34
C PHE A 467 7.94 -30.47 -27.01
N GLN A 468 8.84 -29.86 -26.25
CA GLN A 468 8.50 -29.05 -25.08
C GLN A 468 9.44 -27.85 -25.00
N ALA A 469 8.91 -26.65 -24.71
CA ALA A 469 9.73 -25.45 -24.50
C ALA A 469 9.31 -24.73 -23.21
N GLY A 470 10.27 -24.29 -22.40
CA GLY A 470 10.05 -23.64 -21.12
C GLY A 470 10.97 -24.16 -20.02
N TYR A 471 10.47 -24.25 -18.79
CA TYR A 471 11.24 -24.74 -17.64
C TYR A 471 10.37 -25.47 -16.64
N ASP A 472 10.98 -26.33 -15.83
CA ASP A 472 10.32 -27.11 -14.79
C ASP A 472 11.26 -27.30 -13.60
N THR A 473 10.69 -27.52 -12.42
CA THR A 473 11.44 -27.76 -11.18
C THR A 473 11.16 -29.15 -10.64
N ILE A 474 11.96 -29.58 -9.67
CA ILE A 474 11.72 -30.81 -8.92
C ILE A 474 10.27 -30.83 -8.39
N ASN A 475 9.56 -31.92 -8.66
CA ASN A 475 8.15 -32.14 -8.37
C ASN A 475 7.20 -31.09 -8.98
N SER A 476 7.66 -30.37 -10.00
CA SER A 476 6.93 -29.29 -10.67
C SER A 476 6.35 -28.22 -9.74
N THR A 477 7.07 -27.92 -8.64
CA THR A 477 6.66 -26.87 -7.69
C THR A 477 6.54 -25.48 -8.33
N LYS A 478 7.35 -25.24 -9.37
CA LYS A 478 7.29 -24.13 -10.34
C LYS A 478 7.58 -24.66 -11.73
N TYR A 479 6.79 -24.28 -12.72
CA TYR A 479 7.01 -24.64 -14.11
C TYR A 479 6.42 -23.56 -15.03
N PHE A 480 6.88 -23.54 -16.28
CA PHE A 480 6.31 -22.73 -17.33
C PHE A 480 6.45 -23.45 -18.67
N SER A 481 5.36 -23.55 -19.41
CA SER A 481 5.34 -24.05 -20.78
C SER A 481 5.09 -22.87 -21.72
N ILE A 482 5.94 -22.69 -22.73
CA ILE A 482 5.75 -21.60 -23.71
C ILE A 482 4.50 -21.90 -24.53
N PRO A 483 3.48 -21.02 -24.53
CA PRO A 483 2.17 -21.30 -25.10
C PRO A 483 2.16 -21.08 -26.62
N VAL A 484 2.82 -21.97 -27.36
CA VAL A 484 2.77 -22.03 -28.83
C VAL A 484 2.03 -23.27 -29.29
N THR A 485 1.34 -23.18 -30.42
CA THR A 485 0.63 -24.31 -31.02
C THR A 485 1.59 -25.32 -31.64
N ASP A 486 2.68 -24.82 -32.24
CA ASP A 486 3.68 -25.58 -32.96
C ASP A 486 5.08 -24.97 -32.71
N GLU A 487 6.13 -25.78 -32.76
CA GLU A 487 7.51 -25.40 -32.49
C GLU A 487 8.03 -24.31 -33.45
N ASN A 488 7.55 -24.31 -34.70
CA ASN A 488 7.92 -23.28 -35.69
C ASN A 488 7.41 -21.88 -35.31
N LYS A 489 6.44 -21.76 -34.38
CA LYS A 489 5.93 -20.48 -33.88
C LYS A 489 6.82 -19.87 -32.80
N LEU A 490 7.78 -20.62 -32.24
CA LEU A 490 8.72 -20.11 -31.24
C LEU A 490 9.51 -18.91 -31.74
N PHE A 491 9.83 -18.87 -33.04
CA PHE A 491 10.53 -17.74 -33.67
C PHE A 491 9.77 -16.40 -33.59
N ASN A 492 8.44 -16.43 -33.50
CA ASN A 492 7.60 -15.23 -33.44
C ASN A 492 7.00 -14.98 -32.04
N SER A 493 7.23 -15.86 -31.06
CA SER A 493 6.68 -15.73 -29.71
C SER A 493 7.59 -14.92 -28.78
N SER A 494 7.04 -14.29 -27.75
CA SER A 494 7.81 -13.51 -26.77
C SER A 494 7.01 -13.16 -25.53
N ASN A 495 7.69 -13.02 -24.38
CA ASN A 495 7.16 -12.35 -23.18
C ASN A 495 7.75 -10.94 -22.94
N VAL A 496 8.66 -10.48 -23.79
CA VAL A 496 9.36 -9.18 -23.66
C VAL A 496 9.21 -8.30 -24.90
N ASN A 497 8.21 -8.60 -25.75
CA ASN A 497 7.94 -7.90 -27.01
C ASN A 497 9.15 -7.85 -27.96
N VAL A 498 9.97 -8.91 -27.97
CA VAL A 498 11.04 -9.12 -28.95
C VAL A 498 10.81 -10.48 -29.59
N PRO A 499 10.40 -10.55 -30.88
CA PRO A 499 10.10 -11.81 -31.56
C PRO A 499 11.21 -12.85 -31.36
N GLY A 500 10.82 -14.05 -30.95
CA GLY A 500 11.75 -15.15 -30.71
C GLY A 500 12.54 -15.03 -29.42
N ARG A 501 12.20 -14.12 -28.51
CA ARG A 501 12.90 -13.96 -27.23
C ARG A 501 11.97 -14.13 -26.03
N TRP A 502 12.38 -15.01 -25.13
CA TRP A 502 11.78 -15.19 -23.82
C TRP A 502 12.80 -14.90 -22.72
N VAL A 503 12.40 -14.18 -21.69
CA VAL A 503 13.28 -13.84 -20.56
C VAL A 503 12.58 -14.09 -19.24
N PHE A 504 13.23 -14.88 -18.38
CA PHE A 504 12.71 -15.25 -17.07
C PHE A 504 13.71 -14.89 -15.98
N ARG A 505 13.19 -14.45 -14.84
CA ARG A 505 13.95 -14.44 -13.59
C ARG A 505 13.70 -15.76 -12.87
N VAL A 506 14.77 -16.46 -12.48
CA VAL A 506 14.69 -17.84 -11.98
C VAL A 506 15.48 -18.07 -10.70
N ASP A 507 16.05 -17.06 -10.03
CA ASP A 507 16.79 -17.29 -8.78
C ASP A 507 15.95 -17.89 -7.64
N GLY A 508 14.63 -17.90 -7.76
CA GLY A 508 13.73 -18.21 -6.64
C GLY A 508 13.88 -17.25 -5.48
N GLY A 509 14.56 -16.11 -5.66
CA GLY A 509 14.25 -14.94 -4.87
C GLY A 509 12.74 -14.80 -4.89
N PRO A 510 12.15 -14.50 -3.72
CA PRO A 510 10.75 -14.77 -3.40
C PRO A 510 9.90 -14.75 -4.68
N GLU A 511 9.13 -15.82 -4.93
CA GLU A 511 7.83 -15.57 -5.56
C GLU A 511 7.32 -14.27 -4.93
N GLU A 512 6.74 -13.33 -5.66
CA GLU A 512 5.98 -12.29 -4.95
C GLU A 512 4.73 -12.93 -4.34
N GLY A 513 4.91 -14.01 -3.57
CA GLY A 513 4.05 -14.47 -2.52
C GLY A 513 3.88 -13.37 -1.50
N ILE A 514 2.91 -13.62 -0.65
CA ILE A 514 2.24 -12.56 0.08
C ILE A 514 3.17 -11.83 1.06
N PHE A 515 4.22 -12.50 1.54
CA PHE A 515 5.19 -11.97 2.48
C PHE A 515 6.38 -11.26 1.81
N TYR A 516 6.91 -10.26 2.48
CA TYR A 516 8.28 -9.80 2.24
C TYR A 516 9.26 -10.89 2.70
N PRO A 517 10.47 -11.02 2.13
CA PRO A 517 11.43 -12.03 2.59
C PRO A 517 11.75 -11.86 4.08
N TYR A 518 11.86 -12.97 4.80
CA TYR A 518 12.19 -13.07 6.22
C TYR A 518 12.98 -14.35 6.49
N GLY A 519 13.49 -14.52 7.71
CA GLY A 519 14.29 -15.67 8.14
C GLY A 519 15.75 -15.60 7.68
N GLY A 520 16.22 -14.42 7.30
CA GLY A 520 17.62 -14.17 6.95
C GLY A 520 18.51 -14.06 8.18
N VAL A 521 19.83 -14.20 8.00
CA VAL A 521 20.81 -14.00 9.09
C VAL A 521 20.86 -12.55 9.58
N GLU A 522 20.33 -11.63 8.77
CA GLU A 522 20.19 -10.21 9.04
C GLU A 522 18.97 -9.84 9.90
N ASP A 523 18.06 -10.79 10.14
CA ASP A 523 16.84 -10.51 10.90
C ASP A 523 17.11 -10.61 12.41
N GLY A 524 16.61 -9.63 13.17
CA GLY A 524 16.52 -9.73 14.63
C GLY A 524 15.46 -10.76 15.01
N ILE A 525 15.67 -11.46 16.12
CA ILE A 525 14.75 -12.49 16.62
C ILE A 525 14.21 -12.04 17.97
N SER A 526 12.88 -12.03 18.12
CA SER A 526 12.23 -11.79 19.41
C SER A 526 12.48 -12.97 20.36
N PRO A 527 12.66 -12.73 21.67
CA PRO A 527 12.82 -13.81 22.64
C PRO A 527 11.70 -14.85 22.57
N GLN A 528 12.05 -16.13 22.70
CA GLN A 528 11.08 -17.20 22.89
C GLN A 528 10.52 -17.12 24.31
N SER A 529 9.26 -16.70 24.43
CA SER A 529 8.55 -16.43 25.67
C SER A 529 7.06 -16.32 25.35
N ASP A 530 6.21 -16.80 26.26
CA ASP A 530 4.75 -16.78 26.10
C ASP A 530 4.23 -15.34 25.87
N ASP A 531 4.20 -14.54 26.93
CA ASP A 531 3.88 -13.11 26.88
C ASP A 531 5.13 -12.25 26.70
N GLY A 532 5.92 -12.55 25.67
CA GLY A 532 7.19 -11.87 25.40
C GLY A 532 7.09 -10.63 24.51
N SER A 533 8.20 -9.90 24.40
CA SER A 533 8.37 -8.80 23.45
C SER A 533 9.84 -8.66 23.06
N SER A 534 10.10 -8.07 21.90
CA SER A 534 11.45 -7.65 21.51
C SER A 534 12.00 -6.61 22.50
N PRO A 535 13.33 -6.45 22.58
CA PRO A 535 13.91 -5.21 23.10
C PRO A 535 13.41 -3.98 22.31
N LEU A 536 13.66 -2.78 22.82
CA LEU A 536 13.39 -1.54 22.08
C LEU A 536 14.16 -1.56 20.75
N ILE A 537 13.44 -1.38 19.64
CA ILE A 537 14.04 -1.31 18.30
C ILE A 537 14.03 0.16 17.85
N PRO A 538 15.19 0.84 17.76
CA PRO A 538 15.25 2.19 17.21
C PRO A 538 15.00 2.16 15.71
N LEU A 539 14.11 3.02 15.22
CA LEU A 539 13.79 3.13 13.80
C LEU A 539 14.86 3.94 13.07
N LEU A 540 15.24 3.50 11.87
CA LEU A 540 16.23 4.17 11.02
C LEU A 540 15.77 5.56 10.58
N GLN A 541 14.45 5.74 10.46
CA GLN A 541 13.78 7.01 10.18
C GLN A 541 12.48 7.03 10.99
N PRO A 542 11.99 8.23 11.41
CA PRO A 542 10.71 8.32 12.11
C PRO A 542 9.56 7.71 11.31
N PHE A 543 8.75 6.90 11.98
CA PHE A 543 7.48 6.38 11.44
C PHE A 543 6.33 7.27 11.93
N VAL A 544 5.59 7.87 10.99
CA VAL A 544 4.40 8.66 11.34
C VAL A 544 3.19 7.72 11.46
N TYR A 545 2.57 7.64 12.62
CA TYR A 545 1.35 6.86 12.89
C TYR A 545 0.24 7.78 13.43
N PHE A 546 -0.74 8.03 12.57
CA PHE A 546 -1.84 8.99 12.70
C PHE A 546 -1.37 10.36 13.18
N GLY A 547 -0.38 10.95 12.51
CA GLY A 547 0.18 12.27 12.83
C GLY A 547 1.22 12.29 13.96
N ARG A 548 1.38 11.21 14.72
CA ARG A 548 2.42 11.11 15.75
C ARG A 548 3.67 10.45 15.17
N GLU A 549 4.82 11.08 15.33
CA GLU A 549 6.11 10.50 14.94
C GLU A 549 6.65 9.58 16.03
N TYR A 550 7.13 8.40 15.63
CA TYR A 550 7.83 7.47 16.48
C TYR A 550 9.21 7.17 15.92
N ASP A 551 10.19 7.12 16.80
CA ASP A 551 11.59 6.77 16.53
C ASP A 551 11.94 5.36 17.05
N LYS A 552 10.95 4.64 17.58
CA LYS A 552 11.11 3.30 18.17
C LYS A 552 9.87 2.44 17.93
N ILE A 553 10.06 1.13 17.98
CA ILE A 553 9.00 0.12 17.88
C ILE A 553 9.33 -1.10 18.74
N PHE A 554 8.30 -1.82 19.18
CA PHE A 554 8.38 -3.11 19.84
C PHE A 554 7.57 -4.13 19.03
N VAL A 555 8.12 -5.34 18.86
CA VAL A 555 7.45 -6.48 18.23
C VAL A 555 7.06 -7.44 19.36
N ASN A 556 5.76 -7.54 19.64
CA ASN A 556 5.25 -8.33 20.76
C ASN A 556 4.94 -9.77 20.30
N ASN A 557 5.13 -10.73 21.21
CA ASN A 557 5.04 -12.14 20.84
C ASN A 557 3.61 -12.55 20.46
N ASN A 558 2.61 -11.92 21.07
CA ASN A 558 1.19 -12.12 20.84
C ASN A 558 0.65 -11.50 19.54
N GLY A 559 1.53 -11.07 18.62
CA GLY A 559 1.13 -10.75 17.25
C GLY A 559 0.72 -9.30 17.00
N ASP A 560 1.15 -8.41 17.89
CA ASP A 560 0.97 -6.97 17.81
C ASP A 560 2.30 -6.19 17.85
N LEU A 561 2.24 -4.93 17.43
CA LEU A 561 3.32 -3.97 17.51
C LEU A 561 2.86 -2.74 18.28
N THR A 562 3.77 -2.18 19.07
CA THR A 562 3.55 -0.99 19.88
C THR A 562 4.74 -0.06 19.78
N PHE A 563 4.56 1.22 20.09
CA PHE A 563 5.61 2.21 19.90
C PHE A 563 6.17 2.77 21.21
N ASP A 564 5.34 2.94 22.24
CA ASP A 564 5.76 3.60 23.48
C ASP A 564 6.47 2.64 24.46
N LYS A 565 5.89 1.46 24.65
CA LYS A 565 6.32 0.41 25.60
C LYS A 565 5.92 -0.98 25.08
N PRO A 566 6.62 -2.05 25.49
CA PRO A 566 6.22 -3.42 25.15
C PRO A 566 4.84 -3.76 25.73
N LEU A 567 4.13 -4.67 25.07
CA LEU A 567 2.84 -5.20 25.51
C LEU A 567 2.97 -6.71 25.74
N PHE A 568 2.66 -7.15 26.96
CA PHE A 568 2.78 -8.54 27.41
C PHE A 568 1.40 -9.17 27.67
N TRP A 569 0.36 -8.65 27.04
CA TRP A 569 -1.02 -9.02 27.36
C TRP A 569 -1.52 -10.02 26.32
N TRP A 570 -1.80 -11.26 26.74
CA TRP A 570 -2.29 -12.34 25.86
C TRP A 570 -3.73 -12.16 25.39
N TYR A 571 -4.57 -11.42 26.15
CA TYR A 571 -5.99 -11.28 25.84
C TYR A 571 -6.27 -10.03 24.99
N PRO A 572 -6.64 -10.17 23.70
CA PRO A 572 -6.87 -9.03 22.85
C PRO A 572 -8.10 -8.21 23.24
N TYR A 573 -7.97 -6.89 23.24
CA TYR A 573 -9.11 -5.96 23.30
C TYR A 573 -9.71 -5.79 21.91
N TYR A 574 -11.03 -5.64 21.81
CA TYR A 574 -11.67 -5.23 20.55
C TYR A 574 -11.38 -3.77 20.26
N PHE A 575 -11.10 -3.43 18.99
CA PHE A 575 -10.96 -2.03 18.60
C PHE A 575 -12.34 -1.39 18.35
N PRO A 576 -12.60 -0.18 18.87
CA PRO A 576 -11.69 0.66 19.65
C PRO A 576 -11.47 0.12 21.08
N ALA A 577 -10.21 -0.01 21.48
CA ALA A 577 -9.79 -0.59 22.74
C ALA A 577 -9.83 0.42 23.90
N TYR A 578 -9.92 1.72 23.61
CA TYR A 578 -9.85 2.80 24.60
C TYR A 578 -8.62 2.68 25.52
N SER A 579 -7.53 2.18 24.94
CA SER A 579 -6.27 1.98 25.65
C SER A 579 -5.40 3.23 25.52
N SER A 580 -4.44 3.41 26.43
CA SER A 580 -3.44 4.49 26.33
C SER A 580 -2.23 4.12 25.45
N ILE A 581 -2.39 3.15 24.53
CA ILE A 581 -1.31 2.59 23.73
C ILE A 581 -1.68 2.66 22.25
N ASP A 582 -0.75 3.16 21.45
CA ASP A 582 -0.81 3.05 19.99
C ASP A 582 -0.39 1.66 19.55
N ILE A 583 -1.27 0.95 18.86
CA ILE A 583 -1.13 -0.47 18.56
C ILE A 583 -1.46 -0.77 17.10
N ILE A 584 -0.62 -1.59 16.48
CA ILE A 584 -0.91 -2.24 15.21
C ILE A 584 -0.93 -3.73 15.47
N ALA A 585 -2.07 -4.38 15.25
CA ALA A 585 -2.27 -5.80 15.52
C ALA A 585 -2.57 -6.53 14.22
N PRO A 586 -1.57 -6.97 13.42
CA PRO A 586 -1.83 -7.85 12.28
C PRO A 586 -2.66 -9.07 12.71
N LEU A 587 -2.34 -9.69 13.84
CA LEU A 587 -3.11 -10.76 14.47
C LEU A 587 -2.79 -10.83 15.97
N TRP A 588 -3.53 -10.12 16.81
CA TRP A 588 -3.34 -10.16 18.27
C TRP A 588 -4.11 -11.32 18.89
N THR A 589 -3.38 -12.31 19.40
CA THR A 589 -3.92 -13.52 20.05
C THR A 589 -2.85 -14.14 20.95
N ASP A 590 -3.25 -15.11 21.76
CA ASP A 590 -2.38 -15.80 22.71
C ASP A 590 -1.41 -16.76 21.98
N ILE A 591 -0.16 -16.35 21.80
CA ILE A 591 0.87 -17.05 21.02
C ILE A 591 1.95 -17.62 21.93
N TYR A 592 2.15 -18.93 21.85
CA TYR A 592 3.13 -19.65 22.68
C TYR A 592 4.37 -20.06 21.87
N ASN A 593 5.29 -19.12 21.62
CA ASN A 593 6.49 -19.41 20.81
C ASN A 593 7.66 -20.08 21.58
N TYR A 594 7.42 -20.59 22.80
CA TYR A 594 8.44 -21.18 23.67
C TYR A 594 9.05 -22.47 23.07
N GLU A 595 8.22 -23.32 22.47
CA GLU A 595 8.64 -24.63 21.95
C GLU A 595 9.02 -24.60 20.46
N LYS A 596 8.35 -23.75 19.66
CA LYS A 596 8.51 -23.69 18.21
C LYS A 596 7.98 -22.39 17.61
N GLY A 597 8.30 -22.18 16.34
CA GLY A 597 7.99 -20.95 15.63
C GLY A 597 9.04 -19.88 15.87
N THR A 598 9.06 -18.86 15.01
CA THR A 598 10.04 -17.78 15.08
C THR A 598 9.38 -16.45 14.81
N ILE A 599 9.69 -15.47 15.65
CA ILE A 599 9.24 -14.09 15.48
C ILE A 599 10.48 -13.29 15.11
N SER A 600 10.53 -12.85 13.86
CA SER A 600 11.68 -12.16 13.28
C SER A 600 11.31 -10.76 12.82
N TYR A 601 12.23 -9.81 12.94
CA TYR A 601 12.02 -8.44 12.48
C TYR A 601 13.28 -7.86 11.87
N ARG A 602 13.11 -6.89 10.97
CA ARG A 602 14.23 -6.14 10.38
C ARG A 602 13.81 -4.80 9.80
N GLN A 603 14.80 -3.95 9.61
CA GLN A 603 14.67 -2.70 8.87
C GLN A 603 15.43 -2.79 7.56
N VAL A 604 14.80 -2.31 6.49
CA VAL A 604 15.30 -2.48 5.14
C VAL A 604 15.41 -1.12 4.45
N THR A 605 16.57 -0.86 3.88
CA THR A 605 16.85 0.23 2.94
C THR A 605 17.32 -0.28 1.56
N ASP A 606 17.25 -1.60 1.35
CA ASP A 606 17.59 -2.25 0.09
C ASP A 606 16.68 -1.77 -1.06
N ALA A 607 17.30 -1.25 -2.12
CA ALA A 607 16.59 -0.65 -3.25
C ALA A 607 15.56 -1.60 -3.89
N ARG A 608 15.81 -2.92 -3.90
CA ARG A 608 14.85 -3.87 -4.45
C ARG A 608 13.57 -3.93 -3.61
N LEU A 609 13.68 -4.03 -2.28
CA LEU A 609 12.51 -4.07 -1.40
C LEU A 609 11.81 -2.71 -1.29
N LEU A 610 12.55 -1.60 -1.33
CA LEU A 610 11.96 -0.25 -1.43
C LEU A 610 11.19 -0.06 -2.74
N ASN A 611 11.72 -0.54 -3.87
CA ASN A 611 11.03 -0.49 -5.16
C ASN A 611 9.76 -1.36 -5.17
N ARG A 612 9.78 -2.52 -4.51
CA ARG A 612 8.57 -3.35 -4.32
C ARG A 612 7.50 -2.58 -3.53
N ALA A 613 7.84 -2.10 -2.34
CA ALA A 613 6.91 -1.35 -1.50
C ALA A 613 6.36 -0.11 -2.23
N SER A 614 7.23 0.65 -2.91
CA SER A 614 6.82 1.82 -3.69
C SER A 614 5.83 1.46 -4.80
N ARG A 615 6.06 0.37 -5.53
CA ARG A 615 5.16 -0.10 -6.60
C ARG A 615 3.83 -0.59 -6.05
N GLU A 616 3.86 -1.34 -4.95
CA GLU A 616 2.65 -1.84 -4.29
C GLU A 616 1.78 -0.67 -3.81
N ILE A 617 2.34 0.29 -3.08
CA ILE A 617 1.60 1.47 -2.64
C ILE A 617 1.07 2.30 -3.80
N LYS A 618 1.88 2.56 -4.84
CA LYS A 618 1.38 3.28 -6.04
C LYS A 618 0.26 2.53 -6.76
N LYS A 619 0.28 1.19 -6.75
CA LYS A 619 -0.80 0.38 -7.32
C LYS A 619 -2.10 0.56 -6.54
N TYR A 620 -2.04 0.59 -5.22
CA TYR A 620 -3.22 0.69 -4.36
C TYR A 620 -3.71 2.14 -4.18
N PHE A 621 -2.80 3.11 -4.28
CA PHE A 621 -3.05 4.54 -4.10
C PHE A 621 -2.46 5.35 -5.28
N PRO A 622 -3.05 5.26 -6.49
CA PRO A 622 -2.45 5.80 -7.72
C PRO A 622 -2.34 7.34 -7.74
N ASN A 623 -3.13 8.03 -6.92
CA ASN A 623 -3.12 9.49 -6.82
C ASN A 623 -2.03 10.04 -5.90
N LEU A 624 -1.26 9.18 -5.23
CA LEU A 624 -0.20 9.58 -4.31
C LEU A 624 1.18 9.51 -4.98
N ASN A 625 1.96 10.57 -4.83
CA ASN A 625 3.36 10.57 -5.26
C ASN A 625 4.27 9.92 -4.19
N PHE A 626 4.21 8.60 -4.07
CA PHE A 626 4.90 7.85 -3.01
C PHE A 626 6.24 7.26 -3.46
N SER A 627 7.25 7.24 -2.58
CA SER A 627 8.46 6.42 -2.74
C SER A 627 8.91 6.00 -1.35
N ALA A 628 9.07 4.69 -1.12
CA ALA A 628 9.55 4.17 0.15
C ALA A 628 11.03 4.53 0.34
N SER A 629 11.37 5.14 1.47
CA SER A 629 12.74 5.42 1.88
C SER A 629 13.33 4.33 2.79
N TRP A 630 12.46 3.58 3.47
CA TRP A 630 12.78 2.42 4.30
C TRP A 630 11.51 1.56 4.50
N VAL A 631 11.66 0.33 4.98
CA VAL A 631 10.55 -0.59 5.33
C VAL A 631 10.89 -1.33 6.63
N PHE A 632 9.93 -1.47 7.55
CA PHE A 632 10.05 -2.31 8.73
C PHE A 632 9.28 -3.61 8.52
N ILE A 633 9.93 -4.76 8.57
CA ILE A 633 9.27 -6.06 8.38
C ILE A 633 9.28 -6.79 9.71
N ALA A 634 8.12 -7.29 10.15
CA ALA A 634 8.00 -8.23 11.26
C ALA A 634 7.18 -9.44 10.83
N THR A 635 7.66 -10.64 11.12
CA THR A 635 7.02 -11.90 10.73
C THR A 635 6.93 -12.83 11.92
N TRP A 636 5.73 -13.37 12.14
CA TRP A 636 5.47 -14.47 13.05
C TRP A 636 5.35 -15.72 12.18
N ASP A 637 6.39 -16.54 12.12
CA ASP A 637 6.43 -17.75 11.29
C ASP A 637 6.23 -19.02 12.12
N LYS A 638 5.20 -19.81 11.75
CA LYS A 638 4.86 -21.10 12.36
C LYS A 638 4.75 -21.05 13.88
N VAL A 639 4.25 -19.94 14.41
CA VAL A 639 4.01 -19.76 15.84
C VAL A 639 2.71 -20.48 16.23
N PRO A 640 2.70 -21.31 17.30
CA PRO A 640 1.49 -21.97 17.76
C PRO A 640 0.69 -21.07 18.71
N TYR A 641 -0.62 -21.34 18.82
CA TYR A 641 -1.45 -20.71 19.85
C TYR A 641 -1.23 -21.38 21.21
N PHE A 642 -1.40 -20.63 22.29
CA PHE A 642 -1.37 -21.21 23.63
C PHE A 642 -2.43 -22.33 23.78
N GLY A 643 -2.01 -23.49 24.30
CA GLY A 643 -2.87 -24.67 24.44
C GLY A 643 -3.26 -25.39 23.14
N ASN A 644 -2.72 -25.00 21.97
CA ASN A 644 -3.01 -25.64 20.68
C ASN A 644 -1.76 -25.81 19.81
N SER A 645 -1.53 -27.03 19.32
CA SER A 645 -0.33 -27.34 18.53
C SER A 645 -0.37 -26.83 17.08
N LYS A 646 -1.51 -26.29 16.60
CA LYS A 646 -1.64 -25.70 15.26
C LYS A 646 -0.81 -24.41 15.17
N ALA A 647 0.07 -24.35 14.17
CA ALA A 647 0.95 -23.23 13.91
C ALA A 647 0.39 -22.32 12.80
N VAL A 648 0.63 -21.02 12.92
CA VAL A 648 0.21 -19.99 11.94
C VAL A 648 1.39 -19.16 11.48
N SER A 649 1.28 -18.58 10.28
CA SER A 649 2.26 -17.61 9.76
C SER A 649 1.56 -16.34 9.25
N PHE A 650 2.02 -15.18 9.70
CA PHE A 650 1.55 -13.86 9.30
C PHE A 650 2.67 -12.81 9.41
N SER A 651 2.55 -11.67 8.71
CA SER A 651 3.57 -10.61 8.76
C SER A 651 2.99 -9.20 8.67
N PHE A 652 3.78 -8.25 9.17
CA PHE A 652 3.64 -6.81 9.04
C PHE A 652 4.79 -6.25 8.19
N SER A 653 4.51 -5.24 7.35
CA SER A 653 5.52 -4.54 6.52
C SER A 653 5.21 -3.06 6.36
#